data_AF-A0A6V7QA74-F1
#
_entry.id   AF-A0A6V7QA74-F1
#
_cell.length_a   1.000
_cell.length_b   1.000
_cell.length_c   1.000
_cell.angle_alpha   90.00
_cell.angle_beta   90.00
_cell.angle_gamma   90.00
#
_symmetry.space_group_name_H-M   'P 1'
#
loop_
_entity.id
_entity.type
_entity.pdbx_description
1 polymer ?
#
loop_
_entity_poly.entity_id
_entity_poly.type
_entity_poly.pdbx_seq_one_letter_code
_entity_poly.pdbx_strand_id
1 'polypeptide(L)'
;MADSIELLFNSLPARPQSLARTRSHVWNLLFKPPGVVRLPEPRLGKRGAALCCGALDSKKAAEGDVFSVTSSSKSVVDYLGESTKGDLNVKEEHLEAFGVDGQATLDGPIEEIAWKEAQEADTLLNKLGIADPLSVRHSPHGIFCSRTLNLRSISAIGYDMDYTLVHYNVMAWEGRAYDYGMANLKGMGFPVDDLKFDPDLVIRGLIMDKEKGNLVKADRFGYIKRAMHGTKMLSTREVSEIYGRELVDLRNESRWEFLNTLFSVSEAVMYMQMVDKLDQGVVPVELGPLDYKGLFKAVSKALFRAHVEGQLKSEIMAEPERFVEPDPELPLALLDQKEAGKRLLLITNSDYHYTNKMMHHAFNRFLPNDMGWRDLFDMVIVSARKPEFFQMSHPLYEIVTSDGLMRPVLKHAQHEGDKAKYLACTLGGLYSGGSAQMVEKCLDIHGDEILYVGDHIFTDVSQSKVHLRWRTALICRELEDEFNALIRSHGHKSALVQFIQQKEIVGDLFNQLRLALQRRTHSRPAQTLGATNMDDQELTESMQKLLIVMQRLDQKIAPMLEADGELFNKRWGYLSRAGLWDKSHLMRQIEKYADIYTSRVSNFLHYTPFMYFRSQEQTLAHDAHSYSSREINGVAVGDVR
;
A
#
# COMPACT_ATOMS: atom_id res chain seq x y z
N MET A 1 11.18 36.81 33.07
CA MET A 1 11.12 35.34 33.33
C MET A 1 11.56 34.54 32.09
N ALA A 2 12.45 35.10 31.28
CA ALA A 2 13.12 34.46 30.15
C ALA A 2 14.65 34.31 30.42
N ASP A 3 15.19 35.00 31.43
CA ASP A 3 16.62 35.08 31.70
C ASP A 3 17.19 33.94 32.57
N SER A 4 16.36 33.00 33.02
CA SER A 4 16.81 31.88 33.87
C SER A 4 17.03 30.57 33.10
N ILE A 5 16.81 30.56 31.79
CA ILE A 5 17.04 29.40 30.91
C ILE A 5 18.36 29.52 30.12
N GLU A 6 18.91 30.74 29.95
CA GLU A 6 20.20 30.95 29.26
C GLU A 6 21.44 30.61 30.10
N LEU A 7 21.32 30.51 31.42
CA LEU A 7 22.47 30.27 32.31
C LEU A 7 22.99 28.82 32.32
N LEU A 8 22.25 27.86 31.78
CA LEU A 8 22.69 26.45 31.69
C LEU A 8 23.39 26.10 30.37
N PHE A 9 23.40 27.02 29.37
CA PHE A 9 23.98 26.76 28.04
C PHE A 9 25.28 27.54 27.75
N ASN A 10 25.78 28.37 28.66
CA ASN A 10 26.88 29.32 28.39
C ASN A 10 28.26 28.96 28.99
N SER A 11 28.53 27.71 29.37
CA SER A 11 29.86 27.30 29.85
C SER A 11 30.74 26.61 28.79
N LEU A 12 30.92 27.22 27.61
CA LEU A 12 32.00 26.92 26.64
C LEU A 12 32.36 28.20 25.85
N PRO A 13 33.61 28.36 25.38
CA PRO A 13 34.24 29.68 25.22
C PRO A 13 33.66 30.53 24.08
N ALA A 14 33.72 31.84 24.32
CA ALA A 14 33.08 32.93 23.60
C ALA A 14 33.22 32.91 22.07
N ARG A 15 32.09 33.16 21.38
CA ARG A 15 32.06 33.78 20.04
C ARG A 15 32.10 35.31 20.20
N PRO A 16 32.74 36.05 19.29
CA PRO A 16 32.50 37.49 19.16
C PRO A 16 31.22 37.75 18.36
N GLN A 17 30.42 38.69 18.86
CA GLN A 17 29.23 39.27 18.23
C GLN A 17 29.61 40.29 17.14
N SER A 18 28.83 40.39 16.05
CA SER A 18 28.23 41.67 15.63
C SER A 18 27.16 41.47 14.53
N LEU A 19 26.19 42.38 14.58
CA LEU A 19 24.94 42.45 13.83
C LEU A 19 25.08 43.18 12.48
N ALA A 20 24.20 42.77 11.55
CA ALA A 20 23.44 43.61 10.62
C ALA A 20 24.10 44.30 9.41
N ARG A 21 23.56 43.88 8.24
CA ARG A 21 23.11 44.67 7.07
C ARG A 21 24.14 45.40 6.18
N THR A 22 23.78 45.32 4.89
CA THR A 22 24.02 46.24 3.75
C THR A 22 25.31 46.16 2.91
N ARG A 23 25.10 45.68 1.66
CA ARG A 23 25.46 46.24 0.34
C ARG A 23 26.89 46.80 0.07
N SER A 24 27.41 46.29 -1.06
CA SER A 24 28.22 46.93 -2.13
C SER A 24 29.68 47.36 -1.86
N HIS A 25 30.59 46.56 -2.43
CA HIS A 25 31.56 46.93 -3.48
C HIS A 25 32.62 48.06 -3.28
N VAL A 26 33.88 47.59 -3.37
CA VAL A 26 35.10 48.09 -4.07
C VAL A 26 36.26 48.66 -3.24
N TRP A 27 37.47 48.17 -3.62
CA TRP A 27 38.86 48.66 -3.48
C TRP A 27 39.71 48.02 -2.34
N ASN A 28 40.56 47.03 -2.64
CA ASN A 28 41.93 47.09 -3.24
C ASN A 28 43.00 47.65 -2.30
N LEU A 29 44.21 47.05 -2.40
CA LEU A 29 45.51 47.46 -1.84
C LEU A 29 45.73 46.98 -0.38
N LEU A 30 46.71 46.15 -0.03
CA LEU A 30 48.02 45.84 -0.59
C LEU A 30 48.40 44.39 -0.28
N PHE A 31 48.77 43.61 -1.30
CA PHE A 31 50.08 42.96 -1.40
C PHE A 31 50.21 42.42 -2.84
N LYS A 32 51.29 42.84 -3.53
CA LYS A 32 51.68 42.49 -4.91
C LYS A 32 53.14 41.93 -4.87
N PRO A 33 53.68 41.35 -5.97
CA PRO A 33 54.43 40.10 -6.00
C PRO A 33 55.95 40.26 -6.29
N PRO A 34 56.69 39.15 -6.47
CA PRO A 34 57.24 38.82 -7.79
C PRO A 34 57.17 37.29 -8.08
N GLY A 35 57.31 36.73 -9.28
CA GLY A 35 57.63 37.20 -10.62
C GLY A 35 57.34 36.07 -11.64
N VAL A 36 57.28 36.45 -12.91
CA VAL A 36 56.80 35.67 -14.07
C VAL A 36 57.88 34.77 -14.64
N VAL A 37 57.53 33.51 -14.96
CA VAL A 37 58.15 32.73 -16.05
C VAL A 37 57.03 32.15 -16.91
N ARG A 38 56.99 32.58 -18.18
CA ARG A 38 56.14 32.07 -19.28
C ARG A 38 56.59 30.68 -19.70
N LEU A 39 55.65 29.83 -20.14
CA LEU A 39 55.76 28.83 -21.23
C LEU A 39 54.35 28.27 -21.54
N PRO A 40 54.08 27.67 -22.73
CA PRO A 40 53.24 28.29 -23.77
C PRO A 40 51.85 27.66 -23.99
N GLU A 41 50.99 28.41 -24.69
CA GLU A 41 49.66 28.03 -25.18
C GLU A 41 49.66 26.73 -26.02
N PRO A 42 48.68 25.83 -25.83
CA PRO A 42 48.26 24.90 -26.86
C PRO A 42 47.09 25.48 -27.66
N ARG A 43 47.27 25.40 -28.98
CA ARG A 43 46.42 25.91 -30.05
C ARG A 43 45.03 25.28 -30.06
N LEU A 44 44.04 26.06 -30.52
CA LEU A 44 42.73 25.56 -30.95
C LEU A 44 42.86 24.36 -31.90
N GLY A 45 42.38 23.21 -31.44
CA GLY A 45 41.99 22.08 -32.29
C GLY A 45 40.50 21.83 -32.12
N LYS A 46 39.70 22.18 -33.13
CA LYS A 46 38.28 21.80 -33.21
C LYS A 46 38.16 20.28 -33.17
N ARG A 47 37.65 19.71 -32.08
CA ARG A 47 36.96 18.41 -32.06
C ARG A 47 35.78 18.51 -31.09
N GLY A 48 34.65 19.01 -31.62
CA GLY A 48 33.36 18.71 -31.04
C GLY A 48 33.04 17.26 -31.35
N ALA A 49 32.94 16.42 -30.32
CA ALA A 49 32.25 15.14 -30.44
C ALA A 49 30.78 15.42 -30.13
N ALA A 50 30.06 15.89 -31.16
CA ALA A 50 28.63 15.69 -31.21
C ALA A 50 28.41 14.17 -31.30
N LEU A 51 27.59 13.62 -30.41
CA LEU A 51 26.93 12.35 -30.70
C LEU A 51 26.02 12.62 -31.89
N CYS A 52 26.57 12.36 -33.08
CA CYS A 52 25.87 12.43 -34.33
C CYS A 52 24.70 11.45 -34.27
N CYS A 53 23.48 11.99 -34.38
CA CYS A 53 22.44 11.36 -35.18
C CYS A 53 22.97 11.27 -36.62
N GLY A 54 23.85 10.30 -36.87
CA GLY A 54 24.34 9.97 -38.19
C GLY A 54 23.28 9.15 -38.89
N ALA A 55 22.64 9.74 -39.90
CA ALA A 55 21.95 8.97 -40.92
C ALA A 55 22.95 7.96 -41.49
N LEU A 56 22.77 6.68 -41.13
CA LEU A 56 23.45 5.59 -41.79
C LEU A 56 22.85 5.45 -43.19
N ASP A 57 23.73 5.48 -44.18
CA ASP A 57 23.42 5.23 -45.58
C ASP A 57 22.47 4.03 -45.72
N SER A 58 21.31 4.31 -46.27
CA SER A 58 20.35 3.32 -46.76
C SER A 58 21.00 2.52 -47.87
N LYS A 59 21.65 1.39 -47.55
CA LYS A 59 21.79 0.21 -48.41
C LYS A 59 22.50 -0.93 -47.66
N LYS A 60 21.71 -1.97 -47.34
CA LYS A 60 22.07 -3.28 -46.77
C LYS A 60 22.27 -3.34 -45.25
N ALA A 61 21.27 -2.93 -44.48
CA ALA A 61 20.90 -3.68 -43.29
C ALA A 61 19.69 -4.52 -43.68
N ALA A 62 19.83 -5.85 -43.69
CA ALA A 62 18.69 -6.73 -43.82
C ALA A 62 17.78 -6.50 -42.61
N GLU A 63 16.48 -6.36 -42.85
CA GLU A 63 15.43 -6.30 -41.83
C GLU A 63 15.48 -7.58 -40.98
N GLY A 64 16.15 -7.50 -39.84
CA GLY A 64 16.19 -8.54 -38.83
C GLY A 64 15.98 -7.90 -37.47
N ASP A 65 15.04 -8.44 -36.68
CA ASP A 65 14.78 -8.00 -35.32
C ASP A 65 16.06 -8.08 -34.47
N VAL A 66 16.51 -6.97 -33.90
CA VAL A 66 17.79 -6.88 -33.14
C VAL A 66 17.72 -7.68 -31.83
N PHE A 67 16.51 -7.84 -31.32
CA PHE A 67 16.25 -8.52 -30.07
C PHE A 67 15.71 -9.94 -30.32
N SER A 68 15.90 -10.78 -29.31
CA SER A 68 15.28 -12.10 -29.20
C SER A 68 14.58 -12.17 -27.86
N VAL A 69 13.39 -12.76 -27.85
CA VAL A 69 12.65 -13.03 -26.61
C VAL A 69 12.91 -14.47 -26.19
N THR A 70 13.47 -14.69 -25.01
CA THR A 70 13.66 -16.03 -24.44
C THR A 70 12.64 -16.27 -23.33
N SER A 71 12.01 -17.45 -23.33
CA SER A 71 11.09 -17.84 -22.26
C SER A 71 11.83 -17.85 -20.90
N SER A 72 11.28 -17.16 -19.89
CA SER A 72 11.95 -16.89 -18.61
C SER A 72 12.33 -18.13 -17.77
N SER A 73 11.90 -19.34 -18.17
CA SER A 73 12.09 -20.57 -17.41
C SER A 73 13.52 -21.13 -17.37
N LYS A 74 14.51 -20.45 -17.96
CA LYS A 74 15.91 -20.94 -18.05
C LYS A 74 16.98 -19.92 -17.66
N SER A 75 16.63 -18.82 -17.02
CA SER A 75 17.60 -17.77 -16.69
C SER A 75 18.28 -18.03 -15.34
N VAL A 76 19.62 -18.00 -15.29
CA VAL A 76 20.39 -18.08 -14.03
C VAL A 76 20.03 -16.88 -13.16
N VAL A 77 19.69 -17.13 -11.90
CA VAL A 77 19.36 -16.11 -10.90
C VAL A 77 20.50 -15.99 -9.87
N ASP A 78 20.70 -14.79 -9.35
CA ASP A 78 21.67 -14.53 -8.28
C ASP A 78 21.12 -14.97 -6.90
N TYR A 79 21.88 -14.67 -5.83
CA TYR A 79 21.47 -14.98 -4.45
C TYR A 79 20.18 -14.25 -4.02
N LEU A 80 19.84 -13.13 -4.65
CA LEU A 80 18.60 -12.38 -4.43
C LEU A 80 17.45 -12.90 -5.31
N GLY A 81 17.68 -13.93 -6.11
CA GLY A 81 16.71 -14.43 -7.08
C GLY A 81 16.53 -13.52 -8.29
N GLU A 82 17.46 -12.58 -8.52
CA GLU A 82 17.43 -11.68 -9.67
C GLU A 82 18.12 -12.35 -10.87
N SER A 83 17.46 -12.36 -12.03
CA SER A 83 18.15 -12.72 -13.27
C SER A 83 18.50 -11.47 -14.06
N THR A 84 19.78 -11.35 -14.42
CA THR A 84 20.31 -10.28 -15.27
C THR A 84 20.03 -10.50 -16.76
N LYS A 85 19.55 -11.69 -17.16
CA LYS A 85 19.32 -12.04 -18.59
C LYS A 85 17.94 -11.68 -19.12
N GLY A 86 17.03 -11.19 -18.28
CA GLY A 86 15.68 -10.75 -18.71
C GLY A 86 14.92 -11.76 -19.59
N ASP A 87 13.86 -11.31 -20.22
CA ASP A 87 13.16 -12.01 -21.31
C ASP A 87 13.51 -11.41 -22.68
N LEU A 88 14.05 -10.19 -22.74
CA LEU A 88 14.52 -9.52 -23.95
C LEU A 88 16.05 -9.51 -24.00
N ASN A 89 16.62 -10.18 -25.00
CA ASN A 89 18.06 -10.33 -25.20
C ASN A 89 18.49 -9.76 -26.55
N VAL A 90 19.68 -9.17 -26.63
CA VAL A 90 20.28 -8.83 -27.93
C VAL A 90 20.71 -10.15 -28.59
N LYS A 91 20.38 -10.36 -29.87
CA LYS A 91 20.82 -11.58 -30.56
C LYS A 91 22.35 -11.62 -30.62
N GLU A 92 22.91 -12.82 -30.48
CA GLU A 92 24.35 -13.05 -30.45
C GLU A 92 25.04 -12.49 -31.69
N GLU A 93 24.42 -12.61 -32.88
CA GLU A 93 24.89 -12.01 -34.14
C GLU A 93 25.04 -10.47 -34.10
N HIS A 94 24.23 -9.80 -33.28
CA HIS A 94 24.34 -8.36 -33.06
C HIS A 94 25.32 -8.03 -31.93
N LEU A 95 25.40 -8.85 -30.87
CA LEU A 95 26.42 -8.72 -29.83
C LEU A 95 27.84 -8.86 -30.41
N GLU A 96 28.05 -9.79 -31.33
CA GLU A 96 29.34 -9.99 -32.02
C GLU A 96 29.72 -8.79 -32.91
N ALA A 97 28.74 -8.11 -33.50
CA ALA A 97 28.96 -6.85 -34.23
C ALA A 97 29.34 -5.68 -33.30
N PHE A 98 29.01 -5.78 -32.01
CA PHE A 98 29.44 -4.85 -30.94
C PHE A 98 30.76 -5.27 -30.25
N GLY A 99 31.42 -6.35 -30.69
CA GLY A 99 32.69 -6.82 -30.16
C GLY A 99 32.53 -7.91 -29.10
N VAL A 100 33.20 -9.04 -29.32
CA VAL A 100 33.05 -10.33 -28.62
C VAL A 100 33.61 -10.36 -27.19
N ASP A 101 34.23 -9.28 -26.72
CA ASP A 101 34.37 -8.98 -25.29
C ASP A 101 33.63 -7.66 -25.09
N GLY A 102 32.69 -7.57 -24.15
CA GLY A 102 31.83 -6.39 -23.88
C GLY A 102 32.56 -5.11 -23.42
N GLN A 103 33.77 -4.88 -23.92
CA GLN A 103 34.72 -3.81 -23.63
C GLN A 103 34.85 -2.79 -24.77
N ALA A 104 33.89 -2.72 -25.70
CA ALA A 104 33.85 -1.64 -26.69
C ALA A 104 32.66 -0.71 -26.43
N THR A 105 32.68 0.02 -25.29
CA THR A 105 32.07 1.37 -25.08
C THR A 105 32.14 1.85 -23.63
N LEU A 106 32.35 0.96 -22.66
CA LEU A 106 32.35 1.29 -21.24
C LEU A 106 33.77 1.17 -20.66
N ASP A 107 34.63 2.16 -20.93
CA ASP A 107 35.96 2.26 -20.34
C ASP A 107 35.90 2.94 -18.95
N GLY A 108 36.26 2.22 -17.89
CA GLY A 108 36.35 2.76 -16.53
C GLY A 108 35.90 1.79 -15.42
N PRO A 109 35.99 2.18 -14.14
CA PRO A 109 35.35 1.48 -13.03
C PRO A 109 33.84 1.43 -13.24
N ILE A 110 33.20 0.28 -12.95
CA ILE A 110 31.77 0.08 -13.15
C ILE A 110 30.92 1.08 -12.37
N GLU A 111 31.42 1.57 -11.24
CA GLU A 111 30.77 2.56 -10.39
C GLU A 111 30.62 3.91 -11.13
N GLU A 112 31.67 4.35 -11.83
CA GLU A 112 31.67 5.61 -12.58
C GLU A 112 30.81 5.52 -13.83
N ILE A 113 30.89 4.38 -14.54
CA ILE A 113 30.06 4.08 -15.70
C ILE A 113 28.58 4.05 -15.30
N ALA A 114 28.24 3.27 -14.27
CA ALA A 114 26.86 3.13 -13.80
C ALA A 114 26.28 4.48 -13.33
N TRP A 115 27.08 5.30 -12.64
CA TRP A 115 26.66 6.64 -12.24
C TRP A 115 26.34 7.52 -13.45
N LYS A 116 27.24 7.55 -14.44
CA LYS A 116 27.07 8.37 -15.65
C LYS A 116 25.88 7.90 -16.49
N GLU A 117 25.77 6.61 -16.76
CA GLU A 117 24.67 6.02 -17.51
C GLU A 117 23.33 6.24 -16.79
N ALA A 118 23.28 6.16 -15.45
CA ALA A 118 22.08 6.46 -14.68
C ALA A 118 21.65 7.93 -14.83
N GLN A 119 22.58 8.89 -14.81
CA GLN A 119 22.28 10.31 -15.04
C GLN A 119 21.80 10.59 -16.48
N GLU A 120 22.40 9.94 -17.48
CA GLU A 120 21.98 10.07 -18.87
C GLU A 120 20.59 9.45 -19.10
N ALA A 121 20.31 8.29 -18.49
CA ALA A 121 19.01 7.65 -18.52
C ALA A 121 17.91 8.53 -17.90
N ASP A 122 18.17 9.12 -16.72
CA ASP A 122 17.22 10.05 -16.09
C ASP A 122 16.95 11.29 -16.96
N THR A 123 18.01 11.84 -17.57
CA THR A 123 17.88 12.95 -18.52
C THR A 123 17.05 12.55 -19.74
N LEU A 124 17.21 11.33 -20.25
CA LEU A 124 16.47 10.81 -21.40
C LEU A 124 15.00 10.57 -21.05
N LEU A 125 14.68 9.97 -19.91
CA LEU A 125 13.31 9.80 -19.42
C LEU A 125 12.59 11.15 -19.37
N ASN A 126 13.25 12.16 -18.78
CA ASN A 126 12.72 13.53 -18.72
C ASN A 126 12.50 14.14 -20.11
N LYS A 127 13.43 13.95 -21.05
CA LYS A 127 13.28 14.43 -22.44
C LYS A 127 12.13 13.74 -23.19
N LEU A 128 11.91 12.46 -22.94
CA LEU A 128 10.82 11.68 -23.53
C LEU A 128 9.47 11.94 -22.84
N GLY A 129 9.44 12.68 -21.73
CA GLY A 129 8.25 12.89 -20.93
C GLY A 129 7.75 11.62 -20.23
N ILE A 130 8.61 10.60 -20.09
CA ILE A 130 8.30 9.37 -19.36
C ILE A 130 8.53 9.66 -17.89
N ALA A 131 7.47 9.51 -17.08
CA ALA A 131 7.58 9.69 -15.64
C ALA A 131 8.59 8.69 -15.06
N ASP A 132 9.52 9.20 -14.26
CA ASP A 132 10.47 8.36 -13.55
C ASP A 132 9.70 7.38 -12.62
N PRO A 133 9.94 6.05 -12.69
CA PRO A 133 9.28 5.08 -11.85
C PRO A 133 9.42 5.33 -10.34
N LEU A 134 10.50 5.99 -9.88
CA LEU A 134 10.63 6.38 -8.47
C LEU A 134 9.65 7.50 -8.13
N SER A 135 9.55 8.51 -8.97
CA SER A 135 8.58 9.60 -8.84
C SER A 135 7.14 9.09 -8.82
N VAL A 136 6.78 8.12 -9.67
CA VAL A 136 5.46 7.47 -9.65
C VAL A 136 5.22 6.69 -8.36
N ARG A 137 6.23 5.98 -7.83
CA ARG A 137 6.13 5.28 -6.52
C ARG A 137 5.88 6.23 -5.36
N HIS A 138 6.27 7.49 -5.49
CA HIS A 138 6.03 8.55 -4.51
C HIS A 138 4.78 9.39 -4.84
N SER A 139 3.73 8.73 -5.33
CA SER A 139 2.46 9.37 -5.66
C SER A 139 1.26 8.57 -5.13
N PRO A 140 0.04 9.14 -5.14
CA PRO A 140 -1.20 8.41 -4.83
C PRO A 140 -1.46 7.23 -5.78
N HIS A 141 -0.79 7.22 -6.94
CA HIS A 141 -0.90 6.21 -8.00
C HIS A 141 0.28 5.21 -7.99
N GLY A 142 1.09 5.21 -6.93
CA GLY A 142 2.21 4.30 -6.79
C GLY A 142 1.80 2.84 -6.55
N ILE A 143 2.63 1.90 -7.03
CA ILE A 143 2.55 0.49 -6.61
C ILE A 143 3.54 0.26 -5.47
N PHE A 144 3.02 -0.10 -4.30
CA PHE A 144 3.78 -0.31 -3.08
C PHE A 144 4.08 -1.80 -2.88
N CYS A 145 5.31 -2.11 -2.47
CA CYS A 145 5.83 -3.47 -2.54
C CYS A 145 6.16 -4.02 -1.14
N SER A 146 5.35 -4.97 -0.67
CA SER A 146 5.63 -5.73 0.56
C SER A 146 6.63 -6.85 0.30
N ARG A 147 6.64 -7.42 -0.91
CA ARG A 147 7.60 -8.42 -1.38
C ARG A 147 8.01 -8.12 -2.81
N THR A 148 9.22 -8.56 -3.15
CA THR A 148 9.74 -8.42 -4.51
C THR A 148 8.87 -9.21 -5.50
N LEU A 149 8.46 -8.57 -6.60
CA LEU A 149 7.61 -9.14 -7.65
C LEU A 149 8.21 -8.80 -9.01
N ASN A 150 8.55 -9.83 -9.78
CA ASN A 150 9.03 -9.68 -11.15
C ASN A 150 7.88 -9.93 -12.12
N LEU A 151 7.37 -8.91 -12.82
CA LEU A 151 6.30 -9.12 -13.79
C LEU A 151 6.76 -9.92 -15.02
N ARG A 152 8.07 -10.04 -15.30
CA ARG A 152 8.58 -10.88 -16.40
C ARG A 152 8.28 -12.36 -16.18
N SER A 153 8.32 -12.83 -14.94
CA SER A 153 8.02 -14.22 -14.58
C SER A 153 6.52 -14.51 -14.44
N ILE A 154 5.66 -13.49 -14.56
CA ILE A 154 4.22 -13.67 -14.53
C ILE A 154 3.75 -14.02 -15.94
N SER A 155 3.09 -15.16 -16.09
CA SER A 155 2.56 -15.66 -17.36
C SER A 155 1.05 -15.35 -17.49
N ALA A 156 0.34 -15.24 -16.36
CA ALA A 156 -1.08 -14.89 -16.34
C ALA A 156 -1.42 -13.92 -15.20
N ILE A 157 -2.40 -13.03 -15.43
CA ILE A 157 -2.92 -12.11 -14.43
C ILE A 157 -4.42 -12.32 -14.31
N GLY A 158 -4.87 -12.70 -13.12
CA GLY A 158 -6.29 -12.81 -12.79
C GLY A 158 -6.78 -11.59 -12.03
N TYR A 159 -7.96 -11.10 -12.39
CA TYR A 159 -8.58 -9.93 -11.80
C TYR A 159 -9.93 -10.30 -11.18
N ASP A 160 -10.21 -9.79 -9.99
CA ASP A 160 -11.61 -9.61 -9.57
C ASP A 160 -12.26 -8.46 -10.34
N MET A 161 -13.60 -8.44 -10.37
CA MET A 161 -14.36 -7.36 -11.00
C MET A 161 -14.72 -6.27 -10.00
N ASP A 162 -15.57 -6.59 -9.02
CA ASP A 162 -16.20 -5.61 -8.13
C ASP A 162 -15.15 -4.97 -7.20
N TYR A 163 -15.12 -3.64 -7.11
CA TYR A 163 -14.11 -2.83 -6.41
C TYR A 163 -12.63 -3.03 -6.86
N THR A 164 -12.36 -3.92 -7.81
CA THR A 164 -11.03 -4.15 -8.38
C THR A 164 -10.89 -3.53 -9.77
N LEU A 165 -11.64 -4.03 -10.75
CA LEU A 165 -11.71 -3.46 -12.11
C LEU A 165 -12.83 -2.43 -12.23
N VAL A 166 -13.95 -2.65 -11.53
CA VAL A 166 -15.10 -1.74 -11.53
C VAL A 166 -15.18 -1.09 -10.17
N HIS A 167 -14.83 0.18 -10.10
CA HIS A 167 -14.94 0.95 -8.86
C HIS A 167 -16.34 1.52 -8.71
N TYR A 168 -16.90 1.42 -7.51
CA TYR A 168 -18.20 1.97 -7.20
C TYR A 168 -18.08 3.21 -6.32
N ASN A 169 -19.00 4.16 -6.51
CA ASN A 169 -19.20 5.27 -5.62
C ASN A 169 -19.77 4.74 -4.30
N VAL A 170 -18.97 4.77 -3.24
CA VAL A 170 -19.32 4.20 -1.93
C VAL A 170 -20.62 4.80 -1.39
N MET A 171 -20.82 6.11 -1.54
CA MET A 171 -22.05 6.76 -1.07
C MET A 171 -23.30 6.28 -1.80
N ALA A 172 -23.22 6.16 -3.12
CA ALA A 172 -24.35 5.67 -3.92
C ALA A 172 -24.58 4.18 -3.66
N TRP A 173 -23.53 3.37 -3.62
CA TRP A 173 -23.64 1.93 -3.48
C TRP A 173 -24.00 1.50 -2.05
N GLU A 174 -23.15 1.80 -1.07
CA GLU A 174 -23.34 1.40 0.33
C GLU A 174 -24.52 2.12 0.95
N GLY A 175 -24.80 3.36 0.54
CA GLY A 175 -26.00 4.08 0.97
C GLY A 175 -27.29 3.37 0.55
N ARG A 176 -27.34 2.82 -0.67
CA ARG A 176 -28.50 2.02 -1.12
C ARG A 176 -28.57 0.67 -0.43
N ALA A 177 -27.44 -0.01 -0.23
CA ALA A 177 -27.40 -1.25 0.56
C ALA A 177 -27.91 -1.01 1.99
N TYR A 178 -27.50 0.10 2.61
CA TYR A 178 -27.96 0.56 3.92
C TYR A 178 -29.47 0.82 3.93
N ASP A 179 -30.02 1.56 2.94
CA ASP A 179 -31.46 1.83 2.85
C ASP A 179 -32.27 0.52 2.81
N TYR A 180 -31.82 -0.44 2.00
CA TYR A 180 -32.46 -1.75 1.89
C TYR A 180 -32.37 -2.55 3.19
N GLY A 181 -31.19 -2.56 3.81
CA GLY A 181 -30.97 -3.19 5.11
C GLY A 181 -31.88 -2.61 6.19
N MET A 182 -31.99 -1.28 6.26
CA MET A 182 -32.86 -0.58 7.20
C MET A 182 -34.34 -0.85 6.93
N ALA A 183 -34.79 -0.85 5.67
CA ALA A 183 -36.15 -1.22 5.32
C ALA A 183 -36.49 -2.67 5.75
N ASN A 184 -35.54 -3.60 5.58
CA ASN A 184 -35.70 -4.98 6.03
C ASN A 184 -35.77 -5.10 7.56
N LEU A 185 -34.90 -4.37 8.28
CA LEU A 185 -34.94 -4.31 9.74
C LEU A 185 -36.25 -3.71 10.25
N LYS A 186 -36.74 -2.64 9.60
CA LYS A 186 -38.07 -2.06 9.88
C LYS A 186 -39.18 -3.09 9.70
N GLY A 187 -39.15 -3.85 8.61
CA GLY A 187 -40.10 -4.94 8.35
C GLY A 187 -40.00 -6.09 9.36
N MET A 188 -38.86 -6.24 10.03
CA MET A 188 -38.67 -7.16 11.15
C MET A 188 -39.12 -6.58 12.50
N GLY A 189 -39.49 -5.29 12.58
CA GLY A 189 -39.96 -4.63 13.79
C GLY A 189 -38.92 -3.76 14.51
N PHE A 190 -37.72 -3.57 13.93
CA PHE A 190 -36.68 -2.73 14.56
C PHE A 190 -36.94 -1.22 14.37
N PRO A 191 -36.58 -0.39 15.37
CA PRO A 191 -36.76 1.06 15.31
C PRO A 191 -35.61 1.75 14.55
N VAL A 192 -35.83 2.03 13.26
CA VAL A 192 -34.77 2.55 12.36
C VAL A 192 -35.07 3.93 11.74
N ASP A 193 -36.25 4.50 11.98
CA ASP A 193 -36.77 5.64 11.21
C ASP A 193 -35.95 6.94 11.34
N ASP A 194 -35.21 7.11 12.43
CA ASP A 194 -34.35 8.27 12.70
C ASP A 194 -32.88 8.07 12.30
N LEU A 195 -32.54 6.88 11.81
CA LEU A 195 -31.17 6.52 11.42
C LEU A 195 -30.87 6.94 9.98
N LYS A 196 -29.62 7.35 9.74
CA LYS A 196 -29.11 7.74 8.42
C LYS A 196 -27.74 7.14 8.18
N PHE A 197 -27.45 6.85 6.92
CA PHE A 197 -26.12 6.38 6.54
C PHE A 197 -25.06 7.48 6.75
N ASP A 198 -24.03 7.15 7.52
CA ASP A 198 -22.83 7.96 7.72
C ASP A 198 -21.61 7.11 7.34
N PRO A 199 -21.02 7.29 6.14
CA PRO A 199 -19.86 6.51 5.71
C PRO A 199 -18.62 6.79 6.58
N ASP A 200 -18.52 7.96 7.21
CA ASP A 200 -17.35 8.38 7.97
C ASP A 200 -17.31 7.76 9.37
N LEU A 201 -18.39 7.09 9.78
CA LEU A 201 -18.46 6.34 11.03
C LEU A 201 -17.49 5.14 11.02
N VAL A 202 -17.17 4.61 9.85
CA VAL A 202 -16.40 3.38 9.65
C VAL A 202 -15.27 3.64 8.67
N ILE A 203 -14.12 3.02 8.90
CA ILE A 203 -13.08 2.88 7.88
C ILE A 203 -12.79 1.39 7.68
N ARG A 204 -12.22 1.07 6.52
CA ARG A 204 -11.74 -0.27 6.24
C ARG A 204 -10.69 -0.71 7.26
N GLY A 205 -10.70 -2.00 7.62
CA GLY A 205 -9.73 -2.56 8.55
C GLY A 205 -10.03 -2.40 10.04
N LEU A 206 -11.20 -1.87 10.39
CA LEU A 206 -11.73 -1.97 11.75
C LEU A 206 -12.25 -3.39 12.03
N ILE A 207 -12.44 -3.72 13.31
CA ILE A 207 -12.92 -5.02 13.76
C ILE A 207 -14.16 -4.83 14.64
N MET A 208 -15.26 -5.52 14.35
CA MET A 208 -16.42 -5.52 15.23
C MET A 208 -16.25 -6.58 16.33
N ASP A 209 -16.46 -6.17 17.58
CA ASP A 209 -16.58 -7.04 18.76
C ASP A 209 -18.05 -7.39 18.97
N LYS A 210 -18.45 -8.57 18.52
CA LYS A 210 -19.84 -9.07 18.62
C LYS A 210 -20.25 -9.41 20.05
N GLU A 211 -19.30 -9.53 20.98
CA GLU A 211 -19.61 -9.76 22.40
C GLU A 211 -19.86 -8.47 23.17
N LYS A 212 -19.26 -7.35 22.74
CA LYS A 212 -19.32 -6.07 23.47
C LYS A 212 -20.04 -4.94 22.74
N GLY A 213 -20.55 -5.18 21.53
CA GLY A 213 -21.23 -4.13 20.75
C GLY A 213 -20.29 -3.01 20.31
N ASN A 214 -19.00 -3.33 20.11
CA ASN A 214 -17.97 -2.32 19.83
C ASN A 214 -17.41 -2.46 18.41
N LEU A 215 -16.96 -1.34 17.86
CA LEU A 215 -16.05 -1.28 16.72
C LEU A 215 -14.67 -0.88 17.24
N VAL A 216 -13.63 -1.63 16.87
CA VAL A 216 -12.28 -1.44 17.41
C VAL A 216 -11.25 -1.25 16.31
N LYS A 217 -10.22 -0.46 16.62
CA LYS A 217 -9.02 -0.29 15.81
C LYS A 217 -7.82 -0.81 16.57
N ALA A 218 -7.24 -1.90 16.06
CA ALA A 218 -6.08 -2.55 16.65
C ALA A 218 -4.78 -2.24 15.90
N ASP A 219 -3.66 -2.32 16.61
CA ASP A 219 -2.32 -2.33 16.01
C ASP A 219 -1.97 -3.69 15.39
N ARG A 220 -0.79 -3.77 14.78
CA ARG A 220 -0.27 -5.02 14.20
C ARG A 220 -0.18 -6.17 15.20
N PHE A 221 -0.08 -5.94 16.50
CA PHE A 221 -0.01 -7.01 17.50
C PHE A 221 -1.37 -7.43 18.06
N GLY A 222 -2.44 -6.72 17.66
CA GLY A 222 -3.81 -6.98 18.12
C GLY A 222 -4.20 -6.14 19.34
N TYR A 223 -3.35 -5.22 19.82
CA TYR A 223 -3.75 -4.31 20.91
C TYR A 223 -4.69 -3.25 20.38
N ILE A 224 -5.83 -3.10 21.06
CA ILE A 224 -6.85 -2.12 20.70
C ILE A 224 -6.38 -0.73 21.13
N LYS A 225 -6.27 0.19 20.18
CA LYS A 225 -5.81 1.58 20.40
C LYS A 225 -6.95 2.58 20.44
N ARG A 226 -8.04 2.31 19.71
CA ARG A 226 -9.28 3.10 19.72
C ARG A 226 -10.47 2.16 19.64
N ALA A 227 -11.58 2.56 20.25
CA ALA A 227 -12.83 1.83 20.16
C ALA A 227 -14.02 2.78 20.19
N MET A 228 -15.14 2.29 19.66
CA MET A 228 -16.43 2.95 19.63
C MET A 228 -17.47 1.93 20.10
N HIS A 229 -18.34 2.32 21.02
CA HIS A 229 -19.49 1.52 21.46
C HIS A 229 -20.74 2.12 20.85
N GLY A 230 -21.47 1.32 20.07
CA GLY A 230 -22.47 1.87 19.15
C GLY A 230 -21.87 2.98 18.29
N THR A 231 -22.41 4.19 18.33
CA THR A 231 -21.83 5.35 17.60
C THR A 231 -20.96 6.29 18.46
N LYS A 232 -20.76 5.93 19.74
CA LYS A 232 -20.01 6.76 20.70
C LYS A 232 -18.56 6.31 20.83
N MET A 233 -17.61 7.22 20.57
CA MET A 233 -16.19 6.96 20.81
C MET A 233 -15.91 6.75 22.30
N LEU A 234 -15.15 5.70 22.62
CA LEU A 234 -14.69 5.42 23.98
C LEU A 234 -13.41 6.19 24.28
N SER A 235 -13.28 6.67 25.52
CA SER A 235 -12.05 7.28 26.02
C SER A 235 -10.93 6.26 26.15
N THR A 236 -9.67 6.71 26.13
CA THR A 236 -8.50 5.84 26.34
C THR A 236 -8.59 5.03 27.64
N ARG A 237 -9.20 5.62 28.68
CA ARG A 237 -9.42 4.94 29.96
C ARG A 237 -10.43 3.81 29.82
N GLU A 238 -11.59 4.06 29.22
CA GLU A 238 -12.60 3.03 28.96
C GLU A 238 -12.04 1.91 28.08
N VAL A 239 -11.29 2.25 27.03
CA VAL A 239 -10.60 1.25 26.18
C VAL A 239 -9.66 0.40 27.02
N SER A 240 -8.85 1.00 27.88
CA SER A 240 -7.92 0.25 28.74
C SER A 240 -8.64 -0.62 29.77
N GLU A 241 -9.76 -0.16 30.33
CA GLU A 241 -10.57 -0.91 31.29
C GLU A 241 -11.26 -2.11 30.61
N ILE A 242 -11.76 -1.94 29.39
CA ILE A 242 -12.48 -2.97 28.63
C ILE A 242 -11.52 -3.97 27.97
N TYR A 243 -10.38 -3.50 27.44
CA TYR A 243 -9.51 -4.27 26.54
C TYR A 243 -8.05 -4.39 26.99
N GLY A 244 -7.66 -3.88 28.16
CA GLY A 244 -6.25 -3.84 28.57
C GLY A 244 -5.52 -5.19 28.65
N ARG A 245 -6.25 -6.32 28.64
CA ARG A 245 -5.72 -7.69 28.59
C ARG A 245 -6.28 -8.53 27.44
N GLU A 246 -7.03 -7.91 26.54
CA GLU A 246 -7.70 -8.57 25.43
C GLU A 246 -6.98 -8.19 24.14
N LEU A 247 -6.66 -9.18 23.32
CA LEU A 247 -6.08 -8.97 22.00
C LEU A 247 -7.09 -9.41 20.95
N VAL A 248 -7.11 -8.69 19.83
CA VAL A 248 -7.85 -9.13 18.66
C VAL A 248 -7.23 -10.42 18.13
N ASP A 249 -8.04 -11.48 18.08
CA ASP A 249 -7.69 -12.75 17.44
C ASP A 249 -8.72 -13.07 16.36
N LEU A 250 -8.38 -12.76 15.10
CA LEU A 250 -9.27 -13.00 13.96
C LEU A 250 -9.61 -14.48 13.72
N ARG A 251 -8.94 -15.43 14.38
CA ARG A 251 -9.35 -16.84 14.33
C ARG A 251 -10.63 -17.10 15.12
N ASN A 252 -10.96 -16.24 16.08
CA ASN A 252 -12.21 -16.29 16.81
C ASN A 252 -13.28 -15.47 16.08
N GLU A 253 -13.71 -15.99 14.93
CA GLU A 253 -14.81 -15.42 14.12
C GLU A 253 -16.14 -15.37 14.88
N SER A 254 -16.28 -16.13 15.97
CA SER A 254 -17.49 -16.10 16.79
C SER A 254 -17.67 -14.77 17.53
N ARG A 255 -16.57 -14.03 17.74
CA ARG A 255 -16.52 -12.73 18.42
C ARG A 255 -16.08 -11.61 17.49
N TRP A 256 -14.97 -11.81 16.79
CA TRP A 256 -14.32 -10.75 16.01
C TRP A 256 -14.74 -10.85 14.55
N GLU A 257 -15.27 -9.77 14.00
CA GLU A 257 -15.58 -9.64 12.58
C GLU A 257 -14.68 -8.58 11.96
N PHE A 258 -13.88 -8.94 10.96
CA PHE A 258 -12.93 -8.02 10.34
C PHE A 258 -13.52 -7.34 9.11
N LEU A 259 -13.51 -6.01 9.07
CA LEU A 259 -14.00 -5.23 7.93
C LEU A 259 -12.96 -5.24 6.81
N ASN A 260 -13.04 -6.26 5.97
CA ASN A 260 -12.07 -6.54 4.92
C ASN A 260 -12.29 -5.72 3.65
N THR A 261 -13.52 -5.30 3.35
CA THR A 261 -13.92 -4.65 2.09
C THR A 261 -14.87 -3.49 2.32
N LEU A 262 -15.08 -2.69 1.28
CA LEU A 262 -16.05 -1.60 1.29
C LEU A 262 -17.50 -2.09 1.38
N PHE A 263 -17.79 -3.33 0.95
CA PHE A 263 -19.11 -3.97 1.11
C PHE A 263 -19.54 -4.16 2.57
N SER A 264 -18.61 -4.10 3.53
CA SER A 264 -18.91 -4.25 4.94
C SER A 264 -19.21 -2.92 5.64
N VAL A 265 -19.12 -1.78 4.93
CA VAL A 265 -19.33 -0.45 5.52
C VAL A 265 -20.79 -0.29 5.94
N SER A 266 -21.75 -0.58 5.05
CA SER A 266 -23.18 -0.51 5.38
C SER A 266 -23.54 -1.40 6.58
N GLU A 267 -23.05 -2.66 6.61
CA GLU A 267 -23.28 -3.58 7.73
C GLU A 267 -22.75 -3.04 9.06
N ALA A 268 -21.51 -2.55 9.07
CA ALA A 268 -20.89 -2.02 10.27
C ALA A 268 -21.62 -0.76 10.78
N VAL A 269 -22.02 0.14 9.88
CA VAL A 269 -22.79 1.34 10.24
C VAL A 269 -24.15 0.95 10.83
N MET A 270 -24.88 0.05 10.17
CA MET A 270 -26.15 -0.47 10.67
C MET A 270 -25.99 -1.11 12.05
N TYR A 271 -25.00 -1.99 12.21
CA TYR A 271 -24.77 -2.69 13.47
C TYR A 271 -24.46 -1.71 14.62
N MET A 272 -23.57 -0.73 14.39
CA MET A 272 -23.23 0.28 15.40
C MET A 272 -24.43 1.15 15.80
N GLN A 273 -25.25 1.58 14.84
CA GLN A 273 -26.46 2.34 15.16
C GLN A 273 -27.51 1.50 15.89
N MET A 274 -27.62 0.22 15.54
CA MET A 274 -28.53 -0.69 16.22
C MET A 274 -28.08 -1.03 17.64
N VAL A 275 -26.77 -1.03 17.93
CA VAL A 275 -26.26 -1.14 19.29
C VAL A 275 -26.77 0.04 20.13
N ASP A 276 -26.73 1.27 19.63
CA ASP A 276 -27.29 2.42 20.35
C ASP A 276 -28.78 2.24 20.66
N LYS A 277 -29.56 1.68 19.70
CA LYS A 277 -30.99 1.40 19.89
C LYS A 277 -31.24 0.32 20.95
N LEU A 278 -30.39 -0.71 20.97
CA LEU A 278 -30.47 -1.77 21.98
C LEU A 278 -30.21 -1.21 23.38
N ASP A 279 -29.17 -0.39 23.54
CA ASP A 279 -28.78 0.19 24.83
C ASP A 279 -29.77 1.23 25.34
N GLN A 280 -30.44 1.95 24.43
CA GLN A 280 -31.55 2.84 24.76
C GLN A 280 -32.81 2.09 25.23
N GLY A 281 -32.87 0.77 25.08
CA GLY A 281 -34.03 -0.04 25.45
C GLY A 281 -35.24 0.18 24.53
N VAL A 282 -35.02 0.68 23.30
CA VAL A 282 -36.10 0.95 22.34
C VAL A 282 -36.37 -0.22 21.39
N VAL A 283 -35.51 -1.24 21.41
CA VAL A 283 -35.74 -2.49 20.65
C VAL A 283 -36.92 -3.25 21.29
N PRO A 284 -38.00 -3.56 20.53
CA PRO A 284 -39.18 -4.20 21.08
C PRO A 284 -38.91 -5.58 21.70
N VAL A 285 -39.52 -5.86 22.85
CA VAL A 285 -39.35 -7.11 23.60
C VAL A 285 -39.86 -8.33 22.81
N GLU A 286 -40.79 -8.11 21.89
CA GLU A 286 -41.37 -9.12 21.00
C GLU A 286 -40.34 -9.73 20.04
N LEU A 287 -39.21 -9.05 19.81
CA LEU A 287 -38.08 -9.58 19.03
C LEU A 287 -37.23 -10.58 19.82
N GLY A 288 -37.51 -10.76 21.12
CA GLY A 288 -36.80 -11.64 22.04
C GLY A 288 -35.63 -10.94 22.74
N PRO A 289 -35.00 -11.60 23.74
CA PRO A 289 -33.80 -11.07 24.39
C PRO A 289 -32.64 -11.06 23.38
N LEU A 290 -32.34 -9.88 22.85
CA LEU A 290 -31.24 -9.66 21.92
C LEU A 290 -30.00 -9.23 22.70
N ASP A 291 -28.94 -10.03 22.61
CA ASP A 291 -27.58 -9.58 22.90
C ASP A 291 -26.93 -8.97 21.63
N TYR A 292 -25.76 -8.37 21.76
CA TYR A 292 -25.05 -7.76 20.62
C TYR A 292 -24.76 -8.76 19.50
N LYS A 293 -24.50 -10.03 19.83
CA LYS A 293 -24.27 -11.08 18.84
C LYS A 293 -25.54 -11.46 18.08
N GLY A 294 -26.68 -11.53 18.77
CA GLY A 294 -28.00 -11.72 18.16
C GLY A 294 -28.38 -10.54 17.28
N LEU A 295 -28.07 -9.32 17.72
CA LEU A 295 -28.28 -8.10 16.95
C LEU A 295 -27.45 -8.08 15.67
N PHE A 296 -26.16 -8.44 15.75
CA PHE A 296 -25.30 -8.60 14.59
C PHE A 296 -25.92 -9.57 13.57
N LYS A 297 -26.36 -10.76 14.01
CA LYS A 297 -27.02 -11.74 13.13
C LYS A 297 -28.29 -11.18 12.47
N ALA A 298 -29.07 -10.36 13.17
CA ALA A 298 -30.25 -9.73 12.61
C ALA A 298 -29.88 -8.73 11.50
N VAL A 299 -28.85 -7.90 11.73
CA VAL A 299 -28.31 -6.96 10.74
C VAL A 299 -27.75 -7.70 9.52
N SER A 300 -26.88 -8.70 9.72
CA SER A 300 -26.34 -9.50 8.61
C SER A 300 -27.45 -10.17 7.80
N LYS A 301 -28.49 -10.70 8.47
CA LYS A 301 -29.65 -11.30 7.81
C LYS A 301 -30.47 -10.28 7.02
N ALA A 302 -30.56 -9.04 7.48
CA ALA A 302 -31.30 -7.98 6.79
C ALA A 302 -30.60 -7.54 5.50
N LEU A 303 -29.26 -7.56 5.47
CA LEU A 303 -28.47 -7.28 4.26
C LEU A 303 -28.40 -8.48 3.30
N PHE A 304 -28.27 -9.70 3.83
CA PHE A 304 -28.06 -10.91 3.03
C PHE A 304 -29.36 -11.55 2.49
N ARG A 305 -30.51 -10.86 2.58
CA ARG A 305 -31.71 -11.33 1.86
C ARG A 305 -31.40 -11.28 0.38
N ALA A 306 -31.46 -12.41 -0.32
CA ALA A 306 -31.18 -12.53 -1.76
C ALA A 306 -31.91 -11.51 -2.65
N HIS A 307 -33.02 -10.93 -2.16
CA HIS A 307 -33.72 -9.84 -2.83
C HIS A 307 -32.97 -8.51 -2.80
N VAL A 308 -32.19 -8.20 -1.75
CA VAL A 308 -31.40 -6.97 -1.65
C VAL A 308 -30.30 -6.95 -2.69
N GLU A 309 -29.49 -8.00 -2.77
CA GLU A 309 -28.41 -8.07 -3.77
C GLU A 309 -28.97 -8.02 -5.20
N GLY A 310 -30.04 -8.77 -5.48
CA GLY A 310 -30.69 -8.75 -6.78
C GLY A 310 -31.33 -7.40 -7.14
N GLN A 311 -32.01 -6.75 -6.19
CA GLN A 311 -32.62 -5.43 -6.39
C GLN A 311 -31.55 -4.35 -6.58
N LEU A 312 -30.52 -4.36 -5.73
CA LEU A 312 -29.39 -3.45 -5.83
C LEU A 312 -28.76 -3.61 -7.21
N LYS A 313 -28.29 -4.81 -7.57
CA LYS A 313 -27.70 -5.09 -8.89
C LYS A 313 -28.60 -4.64 -10.06
N SER A 314 -29.92 -4.81 -9.93
CA SER A 314 -30.88 -4.36 -10.94
C SER A 314 -30.92 -2.83 -11.06
N GLU A 315 -30.93 -2.07 -9.96
CA GLU A 315 -30.85 -0.61 -9.98
C GLU A 315 -29.55 -0.11 -10.61
N ILE A 316 -28.42 -0.73 -10.25
CA ILE A 316 -27.11 -0.36 -10.80
C ILE A 316 -27.04 -0.64 -12.29
N MET A 317 -27.56 -1.79 -12.75
CA MET A 317 -27.62 -2.09 -14.17
C MET A 317 -28.52 -1.11 -14.94
N ALA A 318 -29.55 -0.56 -14.30
CA ALA A 318 -30.44 0.42 -14.90
C ALA A 318 -29.78 1.80 -15.06
N GLU A 319 -29.00 2.24 -14.07
CA GLU A 319 -28.35 3.57 -14.04
C GLU A 319 -26.86 3.48 -13.61
N PRO A 320 -25.99 2.79 -14.38
CA PRO A 320 -24.60 2.54 -13.98
C PRO A 320 -23.79 3.82 -13.77
N GLU A 321 -24.08 4.90 -14.49
CA GLU A 321 -23.40 6.19 -14.39
C GLU A 321 -23.47 6.78 -12.97
N ARG A 322 -24.50 6.44 -12.19
CA ARG A 322 -24.70 6.92 -10.83
C ARG A 322 -23.85 6.15 -9.81
N PHE A 323 -23.54 4.90 -10.10
CA PHE A 323 -22.92 3.97 -9.15
C PHE A 323 -21.47 3.65 -9.48
N VAL A 324 -21.08 3.66 -10.75
CA VAL A 324 -19.75 3.30 -11.21
C VAL A 324 -18.90 4.56 -11.38
N GLU A 325 -17.73 4.56 -10.77
CA GLU A 325 -16.72 5.58 -11.02
C GLU A 325 -15.88 5.19 -12.24
N PRO A 326 -15.86 6.01 -13.30
CA PRO A 326 -15.09 5.69 -14.50
C PRO A 326 -13.58 5.78 -14.23
N ASP A 327 -12.85 4.83 -14.79
CA ASP A 327 -11.38 4.85 -14.86
C ASP A 327 -10.96 4.73 -16.34
N PRO A 328 -10.70 5.86 -17.03
CA PRO A 328 -10.34 5.85 -18.45
C PRO A 328 -8.99 5.20 -18.76
N GLU A 329 -8.08 5.11 -17.79
CA GLU A 329 -6.73 4.57 -17.98
C GLU A 329 -6.68 3.05 -17.83
N LEU A 330 -7.62 2.49 -17.08
CA LEU A 330 -7.70 1.06 -16.80
C LEU A 330 -7.72 0.17 -18.07
N PRO A 331 -8.52 0.45 -19.11
CA PRO A 331 -8.58 -0.42 -20.28
C PRO A 331 -7.25 -0.45 -21.06
N LEU A 332 -6.53 0.67 -21.10
CA LEU A 332 -5.21 0.73 -21.72
C LEU A 332 -4.17 -0.06 -20.90
N ALA A 333 -4.22 0.02 -19.57
CA ALA A 333 -3.34 -0.76 -18.70
C ALA A 333 -3.47 -2.27 -18.92
N LEU A 334 -4.71 -2.77 -19.11
CA LEU A 334 -4.97 -4.18 -19.43
C LEU A 334 -4.54 -4.51 -20.87
N LEU A 335 -4.76 -3.60 -21.83
CA LEU A 335 -4.32 -3.81 -23.21
C LEU A 335 -2.79 -3.96 -23.29
N ASP A 336 -2.03 -3.10 -22.61
CA ASP A 336 -0.56 -3.18 -22.55
C ASP A 336 -0.09 -4.52 -21.97
N GLN A 337 -0.76 -5.03 -20.92
CA GLN A 337 -0.44 -6.34 -20.35
C GLN A 337 -0.73 -7.49 -21.32
N LYS A 338 -1.88 -7.44 -22.00
CA LYS A 338 -2.25 -8.44 -23.00
C LYS A 338 -1.27 -8.45 -24.16
N GLU A 339 -0.93 -7.27 -24.70
CA GLU A 339 -0.01 -7.12 -25.82
C GLU A 339 1.43 -7.48 -25.44
N ALA A 340 1.79 -7.35 -24.16
CA ALA A 340 3.02 -7.90 -23.58
C ALA A 340 3.02 -9.43 -23.44
N GLY A 341 1.97 -10.12 -23.89
CA GLY A 341 1.86 -11.59 -23.90
C GLY A 341 1.37 -12.20 -22.58
N LYS A 342 0.87 -11.40 -21.64
CA LYS A 342 0.25 -11.92 -20.41
C LYS A 342 -1.15 -12.44 -20.70
N ARG A 343 -1.48 -13.63 -20.18
CA ARG A 343 -2.86 -14.13 -20.25
C ARG A 343 -3.73 -13.44 -19.22
N LEU A 344 -4.80 -12.79 -19.63
CA LEU A 344 -5.69 -12.06 -18.72
C LEU A 344 -6.91 -12.89 -18.36
N LEU A 345 -7.21 -12.98 -17.07
CA LEU A 345 -8.35 -13.74 -16.54
C LEU A 345 -9.26 -12.80 -15.75
N LEU A 346 -10.57 -12.92 -15.93
CA LEU A 346 -11.57 -12.31 -15.06
C LEU A 346 -12.16 -13.40 -14.17
N ILE A 347 -12.11 -13.24 -12.84
CA ILE A 347 -12.61 -14.21 -11.86
C ILE A 347 -13.44 -13.47 -10.82
N THR A 348 -14.76 -13.49 -10.98
CA THR A 348 -15.71 -12.73 -10.16
C THR A 348 -16.79 -13.61 -9.53
N ASN A 349 -17.28 -13.20 -8.36
CA ASN A 349 -18.46 -13.81 -7.72
C ASN A 349 -19.78 -13.39 -8.38
N SER A 350 -19.80 -12.31 -9.15
CA SER A 350 -20.98 -11.83 -9.86
C SER A 350 -21.40 -12.78 -10.99
N ASP A 351 -22.69 -12.78 -11.34
CA ASP A 351 -23.23 -13.56 -12.47
C ASP A 351 -22.89 -12.91 -13.83
N TYR A 352 -23.15 -13.63 -14.91
CA TYR A 352 -22.78 -13.19 -16.26
C TYR A 352 -23.53 -11.92 -16.71
N HIS A 353 -24.83 -11.80 -16.43
CA HIS A 353 -25.61 -10.66 -16.93
C HIS A 353 -25.13 -9.36 -16.30
N TYR A 354 -24.94 -9.38 -14.98
CA TYR A 354 -24.38 -8.27 -14.23
C TYR A 354 -22.97 -7.93 -14.71
N THR A 355 -22.09 -8.93 -14.79
CA THR A 355 -20.70 -8.78 -15.26
C THR A 355 -20.65 -8.15 -16.65
N ASN A 356 -21.43 -8.67 -17.60
CA ASN A 356 -21.42 -8.19 -18.97
C ASN A 356 -21.87 -6.72 -19.08
N LYS A 357 -22.90 -6.32 -18.32
CA LYS A 357 -23.40 -4.94 -18.31
C LYS A 357 -22.38 -3.97 -17.70
N MET A 358 -21.78 -4.35 -16.56
CA MET A 358 -20.80 -3.51 -15.85
C MET A 358 -19.50 -3.36 -16.61
N MET A 359 -18.94 -4.48 -17.10
CA MET A 359 -17.72 -4.45 -17.90
C MET A 359 -17.93 -3.66 -19.20
N HIS A 360 -19.07 -3.82 -19.88
CA HIS A 360 -19.38 -3.02 -21.06
C HIS A 360 -19.41 -1.51 -20.74
N HIS A 361 -20.02 -1.11 -19.62
CA HIS A 361 -20.09 0.30 -19.21
C HIS A 361 -18.70 0.85 -18.81
N ALA A 362 -17.90 0.07 -18.10
CA ALA A 362 -16.61 0.50 -17.59
C ALA A 362 -15.51 0.52 -18.67
N PHE A 363 -15.51 -0.40 -19.63
CA PHE A 363 -14.40 -0.59 -20.57
C PHE A 363 -14.66 -0.11 -22.00
N ASN A 364 -15.77 -0.51 -22.62
CA ASN A 364 -15.91 -0.44 -24.10
C ASN A 364 -15.72 0.98 -24.67
N ARG A 365 -16.18 2.03 -23.95
CA ARG A 365 -16.04 3.42 -24.40
C ARG A 365 -14.59 3.94 -24.44
N PHE A 366 -13.66 3.24 -23.80
CA PHE A 366 -12.25 3.61 -23.72
C PHE A 366 -11.35 2.63 -24.48
N LEU A 367 -11.91 1.57 -25.08
CA LEU A 367 -11.16 0.63 -25.90
C LEU A 367 -11.09 1.07 -27.37
N PRO A 368 -9.97 0.82 -28.08
CA PRO A 368 -9.82 1.19 -29.48
C PRO A 368 -10.54 0.20 -30.42
N ASN A 369 -10.69 0.58 -31.70
CA ASN A 369 -11.02 -0.31 -32.82
C ASN A 369 -12.28 -1.18 -32.63
N ASP A 370 -13.35 -0.61 -32.07
CA ASP A 370 -14.62 -1.31 -31.77
C ASP A 370 -14.46 -2.55 -30.85
N MET A 371 -13.32 -2.65 -30.16
CA MET A 371 -13.01 -3.75 -29.25
C MET A 371 -13.96 -3.73 -28.04
N GLY A 372 -14.46 -4.91 -27.68
CA GLY A 372 -15.23 -5.11 -26.47
C GLY A 372 -14.34 -5.55 -25.30
N TRP A 373 -14.82 -5.35 -24.08
CA TRP A 373 -14.13 -5.82 -22.87
C TRP A 373 -13.77 -7.31 -22.91
N ARG A 374 -14.60 -8.13 -23.58
CA ARG A 374 -14.37 -9.57 -23.75
C ARG A 374 -13.08 -9.88 -24.50
N ASP A 375 -12.70 -9.03 -25.44
CA ASP A 375 -11.51 -9.21 -26.26
C ASP A 375 -10.23 -8.99 -25.45
N LEU A 376 -10.30 -8.42 -24.24
CA LEU A 376 -9.16 -8.31 -23.34
C LEU A 376 -8.83 -9.63 -22.65
N PHE A 377 -9.82 -10.46 -22.33
CA PHE A 377 -9.65 -11.61 -21.43
C PHE A 377 -9.54 -12.94 -22.17
N ASP A 378 -8.50 -13.71 -21.86
CA ASP A 378 -8.29 -15.08 -22.33
C ASP A 378 -9.17 -16.10 -21.61
N MET A 379 -9.71 -15.76 -20.44
CA MET A 379 -10.68 -16.57 -19.72
C MET A 379 -11.54 -15.70 -18.82
N VAL A 380 -12.86 -15.89 -18.87
CA VAL A 380 -13.80 -15.23 -17.96
C VAL A 380 -14.51 -16.28 -17.13
N ILE A 381 -14.44 -16.16 -15.80
CA ILE A 381 -15.09 -17.02 -14.83
C ILE A 381 -16.01 -16.16 -13.96
N VAL A 382 -17.31 -16.33 -14.14
CA VAL A 382 -18.35 -15.71 -13.33
C VAL A 382 -18.83 -16.67 -12.23
N SER A 383 -19.54 -16.16 -11.23
CA SER A 383 -20.09 -16.98 -10.14
C SER A 383 -19.03 -17.91 -9.50
N ALA A 384 -17.80 -17.41 -9.33
CA ALA A 384 -16.65 -18.21 -8.90
C ALA A 384 -16.78 -18.77 -7.47
N ARG A 385 -17.60 -18.13 -6.61
CA ARG A 385 -17.79 -18.49 -5.20
C ARG A 385 -16.50 -18.41 -4.37
N LYS A 386 -15.70 -17.38 -4.59
CA LYS A 386 -14.57 -17.04 -3.70
C LYS A 386 -15.10 -16.86 -2.27
N PRO A 387 -14.44 -17.43 -1.24
CA PRO A 387 -13.11 -18.05 -1.27
C PRO A 387 -13.05 -19.53 -1.71
N GLU A 388 -14.18 -20.23 -1.83
CA GLU A 388 -14.25 -21.66 -2.15
C GLU A 388 -13.53 -21.99 -3.47
N PHE A 389 -13.57 -21.06 -4.44
CA PHE A 389 -12.83 -21.14 -5.70
C PHE A 389 -11.34 -21.50 -5.54
N PHE A 390 -10.68 -20.97 -4.49
CA PHE A 390 -9.25 -21.19 -4.23
C PHE A 390 -9.00 -22.43 -3.35
N GLN A 391 -10.00 -22.88 -2.61
CA GLN A 391 -9.85 -23.91 -1.57
C GLN A 391 -10.34 -25.28 -2.03
N MET A 392 -11.39 -25.30 -2.85
CA MET A 392 -12.17 -26.49 -3.17
C MET A 392 -12.17 -26.76 -4.68
N SER A 393 -12.55 -27.97 -5.07
CA SER A 393 -12.75 -28.32 -6.48
C SER A 393 -14.24 -28.34 -6.78
N HIS A 394 -14.72 -27.31 -7.48
CA HIS A 394 -16.08 -27.26 -8.00
C HIS A 394 -16.12 -27.55 -9.50
N PRO A 395 -17.24 -28.09 -10.02
CA PRO A 395 -17.43 -28.23 -11.46
C PRO A 395 -17.38 -26.89 -12.18
N LEU A 396 -16.83 -26.90 -13.39
CA LEU A 396 -16.80 -25.76 -14.30
C LEU A 396 -17.88 -25.94 -15.38
N TYR A 397 -18.62 -24.87 -15.67
CA TYR A 397 -19.63 -24.86 -16.72
C TYR A 397 -19.27 -23.78 -17.74
N GLU A 398 -19.35 -24.07 -19.02
CA GLU A 398 -19.18 -23.08 -20.08
C GLU A 398 -20.52 -22.44 -20.40
N ILE A 399 -20.56 -21.10 -20.45
CA ILE A 399 -21.73 -20.34 -20.88
C ILE A 399 -21.65 -20.21 -22.41
N VAL A 400 -22.56 -20.88 -23.11
CA VAL A 400 -22.52 -21.06 -24.57
C VAL A 400 -23.43 -20.10 -25.33
N THR A 401 -24.24 -19.33 -24.63
CA THR A 401 -25.24 -18.43 -25.22
C THR A 401 -25.32 -17.13 -24.42
N SER A 402 -25.84 -16.08 -25.06
CA SER A 402 -26.01 -14.76 -24.43
C SER A 402 -27.11 -14.74 -23.35
N ASP A 403 -28.06 -15.67 -23.39
CA ASP A 403 -29.10 -15.87 -22.38
C ASP A 403 -28.64 -16.72 -21.19
N GLY A 404 -27.37 -17.15 -21.17
CA GLY A 404 -26.76 -17.79 -20.01
C GLY A 404 -26.90 -19.31 -19.97
N LEU A 405 -27.29 -19.97 -21.06
CA LEU A 405 -27.31 -21.43 -21.13
C LEU A 405 -25.91 -22.00 -20.89
N MET A 406 -25.82 -22.96 -19.97
CA MET A 406 -24.58 -23.57 -19.53
C MET A 406 -24.45 -25.00 -20.02
N ARG A 407 -23.24 -25.40 -20.44
CA ARG A 407 -22.87 -26.82 -20.62
C ARG A 407 -21.76 -27.21 -19.64
N PRO A 408 -21.80 -28.41 -19.05
CA PRO A 408 -20.71 -28.88 -18.21
C PRO A 408 -19.41 -28.99 -19.01
N VAL A 409 -18.31 -28.49 -18.44
CA VAL A 409 -16.97 -28.70 -18.99
C VAL A 409 -16.52 -30.10 -18.58
N LEU A 410 -16.71 -31.07 -19.48
CA LEU A 410 -16.36 -32.46 -19.23
C LEU A 410 -14.84 -32.66 -19.31
N LYS A 411 -14.27 -33.35 -18.33
CA LYS A 411 -12.86 -33.73 -18.30
C LYS A 411 -12.59 -34.79 -19.38
N HIS A 412 -12.33 -34.37 -20.61
CA HIS A 412 -11.79 -35.25 -21.64
C HIS A 412 -10.30 -35.00 -21.76
N ALA A 413 -9.50 -35.95 -21.27
CA ALA A 413 -8.09 -36.02 -21.64
C ALA A 413 -8.03 -36.48 -23.10
N GLN A 414 -7.69 -35.58 -24.01
CA GLN A 414 -7.21 -35.99 -25.32
C GLN A 414 -5.71 -36.25 -25.19
N HIS A 415 -5.29 -37.44 -25.58
CA HIS A 415 -3.88 -37.79 -25.67
C HIS A 415 -3.33 -37.30 -27.01
N GLU A 416 -2.44 -36.31 -26.96
CA GLU A 416 -1.62 -35.89 -28.10
C GLU A 416 -0.16 -36.26 -27.75
N GLY A 417 0.23 -37.52 -28.06
CA GLY A 417 1.50 -38.09 -27.62
C GLY A 417 1.56 -38.43 -26.12
N ASP A 418 2.74 -38.32 -25.49
CA ASP A 418 2.97 -38.64 -24.07
C ASP A 418 2.43 -37.60 -23.07
N LYS A 419 1.83 -36.51 -23.54
CA LYS A 419 1.25 -35.45 -22.69
C LYS A 419 -0.27 -35.47 -22.75
N ALA A 420 -0.92 -35.60 -21.59
CA ALA A 420 -2.36 -35.42 -21.47
C ALA A 420 -2.69 -33.92 -21.58
N LYS A 421 -3.34 -33.51 -22.68
CA LYS A 421 -3.86 -32.14 -22.81
C LYS A 421 -5.28 -32.13 -22.25
N TYR A 422 -5.51 -31.33 -21.21
CA TYR A 422 -6.85 -31.08 -20.67
C TYR A 422 -7.62 -30.21 -21.67
N LEU A 423 -8.20 -30.83 -22.68
CA LEU A 423 -8.84 -30.15 -23.82
C LEU A 423 -10.26 -29.71 -23.49
N ALA A 424 -10.45 -28.98 -22.39
CA ALA A 424 -11.79 -28.62 -21.90
C ALA A 424 -12.00 -27.11 -21.76
N CYS A 425 -10.93 -26.30 -21.68
CA CYS A 425 -11.02 -24.84 -21.68
C CYS A 425 -10.49 -24.26 -23.00
N THR A 426 -11.28 -23.45 -23.68
CA THR A 426 -10.87 -22.61 -24.81
C THR A 426 -10.37 -21.25 -24.33
N LEU A 427 -9.33 -20.71 -25.00
CA LEU A 427 -8.95 -19.31 -24.88
C LEU A 427 -10.10 -18.43 -25.37
N GLY A 428 -10.36 -17.34 -24.66
CA GLY A 428 -11.54 -16.47 -24.82
C GLY A 428 -12.83 -17.05 -24.22
N GLY A 429 -12.76 -18.21 -23.56
CA GLY A 429 -13.94 -18.90 -23.04
C GLY A 429 -14.64 -18.17 -21.89
N LEU A 430 -15.95 -18.39 -21.77
CA LEU A 430 -16.80 -17.90 -20.69
C LEU A 430 -17.29 -19.06 -19.83
N TYR A 431 -17.05 -18.97 -18.54
CA TYR A 431 -17.35 -20.04 -17.62
C TYR A 431 -18.05 -19.54 -16.36
N SER A 432 -18.72 -20.46 -15.69
CA SER A 432 -19.36 -20.29 -14.39
C SER A 432 -18.84 -21.32 -13.39
N GLY A 433 -18.50 -20.88 -12.18
CA GLY A 433 -17.98 -21.74 -11.11
C GLY A 433 -16.51 -22.15 -11.30
N GLY A 434 -16.24 -23.45 -11.18
CA GLY A 434 -14.88 -24.00 -11.29
C GLY A 434 -13.99 -23.78 -10.06
N SER A 435 -12.69 -23.99 -10.25
CA SER A 435 -11.69 -23.72 -9.21
C SER A 435 -10.36 -23.27 -9.79
N ALA A 436 -9.55 -22.60 -8.96
CA ALA A 436 -8.24 -22.10 -9.36
C ALA A 436 -7.27 -23.21 -9.81
N GLN A 437 -7.36 -24.40 -9.22
CA GLN A 437 -6.61 -25.59 -9.69
C GLN A 437 -6.99 -26.00 -11.11
N MET A 438 -8.24 -25.75 -11.54
CA MET A 438 -8.65 -26.00 -12.92
C MET A 438 -8.08 -24.94 -13.85
N VAL A 439 -7.97 -23.68 -13.41
CA VAL A 439 -7.33 -22.60 -14.16
C VAL A 439 -5.86 -22.93 -14.43
N GLU A 440 -5.09 -23.32 -13.40
CA GLU A 440 -3.69 -23.75 -13.54
C GLU A 440 -3.55 -24.86 -14.58
N LYS A 441 -4.40 -25.89 -14.49
CA LYS A 441 -4.39 -27.04 -15.43
C LYS A 441 -4.83 -26.67 -16.84
N CYS A 442 -5.80 -25.78 -16.99
CA CYS A 442 -6.30 -25.34 -18.29
C CYS A 442 -5.28 -24.44 -19.00
N LEU A 443 -4.52 -23.65 -18.25
CA LEU A 443 -3.50 -22.76 -18.82
C LEU A 443 -2.12 -23.42 -18.94
N ASP A 444 -1.88 -24.54 -18.25
CA ASP A 444 -0.58 -25.20 -18.09
C ASP A 444 0.46 -24.25 -17.48
N ILE A 445 0.06 -23.58 -16.39
CA ILE A 445 0.85 -22.55 -15.70
C ILE A 445 0.91 -22.88 -14.20
N HIS A 446 2.07 -22.72 -13.58
CA HIS A 446 2.24 -22.89 -12.14
C HIS A 446 1.78 -21.66 -11.36
N GLY A 447 1.34 -21.86 -10.12
CA GLY A 447 0.78 -20.78 -9.30
C GLY A 447 1.69 -19.56 -9.13
N ASP A 448 3.00 -19.74 -9.01
CA ASP A 448 3.97 -18.64 -8.86
C ASP A 448 4.17 -17.77 -10.12
N GLU A 449 3.67 -18.23 -11.27
CA GLU A 449 3.58 -17.48 -12.53
C GLU A 449 2.23 -16.76 -12.69
N ILE A 450 1.31 -16.87 -11.71
CA ILE A 450 0.00 -16.23 -11.73
C ILE A 450 -0.03 -15.09 -10.72
N LEU A 451 -0.36 -13.88 -11.17
CA LEU A 451 -0.68 -12.74 -10.30
C LEU A 451 -2.20 -12.61 -10.18
N TYR A 452 -2.75 -12.71 -8.97
CA TYR A 452 -4.15 -12.39 -8.72
C TYR A 452 -4.30 -11.02 -8.06
N VAL A 453 -5.13 -10.18 -8.68
CA VAL A 453 -5.41 -8.82 -8.26
C VAL A 453 -6.85 -8.76 -7.78
N GLY A 454 -7.04 -8.34 -6.54
CA GLY A 454 -8.37 -8.22 -5.93
C GLY A 454 -8.40 -7.14 -4.87
N ASP A 455 -9.59 -6.76 -4.42
CA ASP A 455 -9.77 -5.83 -3.33
C ASP A 455 -9.94 -6.58 -2.00
N HIS A 456 -10.43 -7.82 -1.96
CA HIS A 456 -10.71 -8.48 -0.68
C HIS A 456 -9.49 -9.21 -0.10
N ILE A 457 -8.96 -8.72 1.04
CA ILE A 457 -7.76 -9.30 1.69
C ILE A 457 -7.91 -10.80 1.96
N PHE A 458 -9.01 -11.23 2.57
CA PHE A 458 -9.21 -12.65 2.85
C PHE A 458 -9.51 -13.47 1.59
N THR A 459 -10.63 -13.21 0.90
CA THR A 459 -11.11 -14.11 -0.17
C THR A 459 -10.22 -14.12 -1.40
N ASP A 460 -9.56 -13.00 -1.71
CA ASP A 460 -8.79 -12.86 -2.95
C ASP A 460 -7.29 -13.07 -2.70
N VAL A 461 -6.73 -12.40 -1.68
CA VAL A 461 -5.27 -12.33 -1.49
C VAL A 461 -4.77 -13.44 -0.55
N SER A 462 -5.40 -13.63 0.61
CA SER A 462 -4.97 -14.64 1.58
C SER A 462 -5.15 -16.06 1.03
N GLN A 463 -6.32 -16.36 0.46
CA GLN A 463 -6.62 -17.73 0.03
C GLN A 463 -5.81 -18.17 -1.19
N SER A 464 -5.67 -17.31 -2.21
CA SER A 464 -4.85 -17.60 -3.40
C SER A 464 -3.38 -17.84 -3.03
N LYS A 465 -2.83 -17.06 -2.09
CA LYS A 465 -1.45 -17.21 -1.62
C LYS A 465 -1.24 -18.46 -0.77
N VAL A 466 -2.09 -18.71 0.21
CA VAL A 466 -1.90 -19.80 1.18
C VAL A 466 -2.10 -21.17 0.51
N HIS A 467 -3.09 -21.31 -0.36
CA HIS A 467 -3.45 -22.61 -0.93
C HIS A 467 -2.74 -22.93 -2.25
N LEU A 468 -2.39 -21.92 -3.05
CA LEU A 468 -1.90 -22.12 -4.42
C LEU A 468 -0.58 -21.43 -4.70
N ARG A 469 -0.06 -20.64 -3.74
CA ARG A 469 1.16 -19.83 -3.89
C ARG A 469 1.10 -18.85 -5.06
N TRP A 470 -0.11 -18.43 -5.45
CA TRP A 470 -0.28 -17.35 -6.41
C TRP A 470 0.39 -16.07 -5.89
N ARG A 471 0.96 -15.31 -6.82
CA ARG A 471 1.39 -13.93 -6.54
C ARG A 471 0.15 -13.08 -6.37
N THR A 472 0.23 -12.03 -5.55
CA THR A 472 -0.97 -11.29 -5.16
C THR A 472 -0.76 -9.79 -5.17
N ALA A 473 -1.76 -9.07 -5.70
CA ALA A 473 -1.87 -7.63 -5.60
C ALA A 473 -3.19 -7.25 -4.91
N LEU A 474 -3.12 -6.29 -3.98
CA LEU A 474 -4.31 -5.78 -3.30
C LEU A 474 -4.67 -4.38 -3.80
N ILE A 475 -5.94 -4.18 -4.14
CA ILE A 475 -6.52 -2.87 -4.44
C ILE A 475 -7.11 -2.25 -3.17
N CYS A 476 -6.64 -1.04 -2.84
CA CYS A 476 -7.05 -0.28 -1.66
C CYS A 476 -7.17 1.20 -2.03
N ARG A 477 -8.35 1.59 -2.51
CA ARG A 477 -8.64 2.93 -3.05
C ARG A 477 -8.40 4.04 -2.03
N GLU A 478 -8.68 3.76 -0.77
CA GLU A 478 -8.52 4.67 0.36
C GLU A 478 -7.07 5.14 0.58
N LEU A 479 -6.09 4.47 -0.06
CA LEU A 479 -4.69 4.91 -0.08
C LEU A 479 -4.51 6.27 -0.76
N GLU A 480 -5.33 6.64 -1.75
CA GLU A 480 -5.25 7.96 -2.40
C GLU A 480 -5.51 9.08 -1.38
N ASP A 481 -6.57 8.93 -0.59
CA ASP A 481 -6.93 9.89 0.46
C ASP A 481 -5.89 9.92 1.57
N GLU A 482 -5.42 8.75 2.02
CA GLU A 482 -4.36 8.67 3.03
C GLU A 482 -3.06 9.32 2.53
N PHE A 483 -2.66 9.09 1.29
CA PHE A 483 -1.46 9.68 0.71
C PHE A 483 -1.56 11.21 0.63
N ASN A 484 -2.70 11.71 0.15
CA ASN A 484 -2.96 13.14 0.10
C ASN A 484 -2.98 13.78 1.50
N ALA A 485 -3.51 13.10 2.50
CA ALA A 485 -3.49 13.54 3.89
C ALA A 485 -2.07 13.55 4.47
N LEU A 486 -1.22 12.56 4.13
CA LEU A 486 0.20 12.52 4.51
C LEU A 486 1.01 13.68 3.94
N ILE A 487 0.76 14.07 2.68
CA ILE A 487 1.39 15.26 2.09
C ILE A 487 1.01 16.51 2.88
N ARG A 488 -0.28 16.70 3.15
CA ARG A 488 -0.79 17.86 3.89
C ARG A 488 -0.27 17.91 5.33
N SER A 489 -0.14 16.75 5.98
CA SER A 489 0.30 16.67 7.38
C SER A 489 1.83 16.75 7.54
N HIS A 490 2.61 16.67 6.46
CA HIS A 490 4.07 16.55 6.51
C HIS A 490 4.76 17.56 7.45
N GLY A 491 4.46 18.87 7.29
CA GLY A 491 5.06 19.91 8.13
C GLY A 491 4.67 19.82 9.61
N HIS A 492 3.38 19.57 9.87
CA HIS A 492 2.85 19.38 11.23
C HIS A 492 3.45 18.15 11.91
N LYS A 493 3.52 17.04 11.18
CA LYS A 493 4.10 15.78 11.63
C LYS A 493 5.59 15.92 11.93
N SER A 494 6.35 16.63 11.09
CA SER A 494 7.77 16.91 11.33
C SER A 494 7.97 17.65 12.66
N ALA A 495 7.18 18.70 12.92
CA ALA A 495 7.22 19.43 14.18
C ALA A 495 6.80 18.56 15.39
N LEU A 496 5.77 17.72 15.22
CA LEU A 496 5.33 16.78 16.25
C LEU A 496 6.45 15.79 16.62
N VAL A 497 7.11 15.18 15.63
CA VAL A 497 8.22 14.25 15.83
C VAL A 497 9.38 14.94 16.55
N GLN A 498 9.69 16.19 16.21
CA GLN A 498 10.71 16.98 16.92
C GLN A 498 10.36 17.20 18.40
N PHE A 499 9.10 17.52 18.73
CA PHE A 499 8.68 17.65 20.14
C PHE A 499 8.76 16.32 20.90
N ILE A 500 8.40 15.21 20.25
CA ILE A 500 8.52 13.87 20.85
C ILE A 500 10.00 13.55 21.12
N GLN A 501 10.90 13.78 20.17
CA GLN A 501 12.35 13.59 20.35
C GLN A 501 12.91 14.48 21.47
N GLN A 502 12.51 15.74 21.54
CA GLN A 502 12.89 16.63 22.64
C GLN A 502 12.40 16.11 23.99
N LYS A 503 11.16 15.60 24.05
CA LYS A 503 10.60 15.00 25.26
C LYS A 503 11.38 13.74 25.67
N GLU A 504 11.78 12.91 24.72
CA GLU A 504 12.60 11.71 24.97
C GLU A 504 13.96 12.11 25.56
N ILE A 505 14.67 13.07 24.97
CA ILE A 505 15.96 13.55 25.48
C ILE A 505 15.85 14.08 26.92
N VAL A 506 14.83 14.90 27.19
CA VAL A 506 14.57 15.44 28.54
C VAL A 506 14.20 14.31 29.52
N GLY A 507 13.37 13.36 29.08
CA GLY A 507 12.94 12.21 29.85
C GLY A 507 14.09 11.26 30.21
N ASP A 508 15.00 11.02 29.27
CA ASP A 508 16.19 10.20 29.48
C ASP A 508 17.10 10.83 30.55
N LEU A 509 17.36 12.13 30.44
CA LEU A 509 18.12 12.84 31.47
C LEU A 509 17.42 12.78 32.83
N PHE A 510 16.10 13.03 32.87
CA PHE A 510 15.32 12.92 34.10
C PHE A 510 15.44 11.53 34.74
N ASN A 511 15.34 10.46 33.94
CA ASN A 511 15.46 9.09 34.41
C ASN A 511 16.87 8.77 34.94
N GLN A 512 17.92 9.30 34.30
CA GLN A 512 19.30 9.16 34.77
C GLN A 512 19.52 9.88 36.11
N LEU A 513 18.99 11.11 36.28
CA LEU A 513 19.08 11.84 37.55
C LEU A 513 18.26 11.17 38.65
N ARG A 514 17.07 10.65 38.32
CA ARG A 514 16.23 9.87 39.24
C ARG A 514 16.95 8.61 39.74
N LEU A 515 17.66 7.90 38.86
CA LEU A 515 18.47 6.75 39.24
C LEU A 515 19.64 7.15 40.14
N ALA A 516 20.30 8.27 39.85
CA ALA A 516 21.37 8.81 40.70
C ALA A 516 20.86 9.09 42.12
N LEU A 517 19.72 9.78 42.25
CA LEU A 517 19.07 10.06 43.53
C LEU A 517 18.70 8.77 44.29
N GLN A 518 18.12 7.80 43.59
CA GLN A 518 17.79 6.49 44.17
C GLN A 518 19.04 5.80 44.71
N ARG A 519 20.14 5.76 43.96
CA ARG A 519 21.39 5.11 44.38
C ARG A 519 21.98 5.81 45.61
N ARG A 520 22.00 7.13 45.62
CA ARG A 520 22.47 7.94 46.77
C ARG A 520 21.67 7.68 48.03
N THR A 521 20.34 7.58 47.91
CA THR A 521 19.43 7.26 49.04
C THR A 521 19.76 5.90 49.68
N HIS A 522 20.33 4.97 48.90
CA HIS A 522 20.79 3.66 49.36
C HIS A 522 22.31 3.58 49.58
N SER A 523 23.00 4.71 49.73
CA SER A 523 24.45 4.80 49.95
C SER A 523 25.30 4.11 48.87
N ARG A 524 24.85 4.15 47.61
CA ARG A 524 25.57 3.64 46.44
C ARG A 524 26.00 4.79 45.53
N PRO A 525 27.15 4.72 44.86
CA PRO A 525 27.58 5.75 43.91
C PRO A 525 26.60 5.84 42.72
N ALA A 526 26.48 7.03 42.14
CA ALA A 526 25.69 7.22 40.93
C ALA A 526 26.39 6.56 39.72
N GLN A 527 25.70 6.52 38.59
CA GLN A 527 26.19 5.91 37.36
C GLN A 527 27.44 6.59 36.77
N THR A 528 27.69 7.86 37.10
CA THR A 528 28.91 8.58 36.70
C THR A 528 29.50 9.37 37.86
N LEU A 529 30.78 9.74 37.74
CA LEU A 529 31.45 10.59 38.74
C LEU A 529 30.81 11.98 38.82
N GLY A 530 30.47 12.59 37.68
CA GLY A 530 29.76 13.87 37.64
C GLY A 530 28.43 13.81 38.39
N ALA A 531 27.62 12.78 38.13
CA ALA A 531 26.37 12.56 38.84
C ALA A 531 26.55 12.11 40.31
N THR A 532 27.76 11.70 40.73
CA THR A 532 28.06 11.39 42.14
C THR A 532 28.47 12.64 42.92
N ASN A 533 29.09 13.61 42.25
CA ASN A 533 29.60 14.84 42.86
C ASN A 533 28.60 16.01 42.83
N MET A 534 27.51 15.89 42.08
CA MET A 534 26.45 16.91 42.02
C MET A 534 25.82 17.14 43.39
N ASP A 535 25.44 18.37 43.72
CA ASP A 535 24.76 18.65 45.00
C ASP A 535 23.32 18.08 45.03
N ASP A 536 22.83 17.67 46.21
CA ASP A 536 21.50 17.05 46.34
C ASP A 536 20.36 18.04 46.06
N GLN A 537 20.54 19.32 46.41
CA GLN A 537 19.58 20.37 46.10
C GLN A 537 19.59 20.65 44.58
N GLU A 538 20.78 20.77 43.98
CA GLU A 538 20.94 20.97 42.54
C GLU A 538 20.32 19.82 41.72
N LEU A 539 20.51 18.58 42.17
CA LEU A 539 19.93 17.38 41.58
C LEU A 539 18.39 17.43 41.60
N THR A 540 17.83 17.77 42.77
CA THR A 540 16.37 17.85 42.96
C THR A 540 15.75 18.98 42.14
N GLU A 541 16.38 20.16 42.12
CA GLU A 541 15.93 21.30 41.31
C GLU A 541 15.99 20.99 39.82
N SER A 542 17.05 20.31 39.36
CA SER A 542 17.17 19.88 37.96
C SER A 542 16.07 18.91 37.58
N MET A 543 15.79 17.91 38.41
CA MET A 543 14.67 16.97 38.20
C MET A 543 13.31 17.69 38.15
N GLN A 544 13.07 18.66 39.03
CA GLN A 544 11.83 19.46 39.02
C GLN A 544 11.69 20.28 37.72
N LYS A 545 12.75 20.95 37.28
CA LYS A 545 12.77 21.71 36.03
C LYS A 545 12.48 20.81 34.82
N LEU A 546 13.14 19.65 34.74
CA LEU A 546 12.90 18.68 33.66
C LEU A 546 11.46 18.18 33.65
N LEU A 547 10.89 17.87 34.81
CA LEU A 547 9.49 17.44 34.93
C LEU A 547 8.51 18.51 34.42
N ILE A 548 8.73 19.79 34.76
CA ILE A 548 7.92 20.91 34.26
C ILE A 548 8.03 21.03 32.73
N VAL A 549 9.24 20.87 32.17
CA VAL A 549 9.45 20.89 30.72
C VAL A 549 8.70 19.74 30.05
N MET A 550 8.79 18.52 30.58
CA MET A 550 8.05 17.37 30.07
C MET A 550 6.53 17.60 30.09
N GLN A 551 5.99 18.15 31.18
CA GLN A 551 4.55 18.48 31.27
C GLN A 551 4.12 19.51 30.22
N ARG A 552 4.93 20.53 29.95
CA ARG A 552 4.65 21.52 28.90
C ARG A 552 4.74 20.92 27.50
N LEU A 553 5.70 20.02 27.26
CA LEU A 553 5.79 19.29 26.01
C LEU A 553 4.55 18.40 25.82
N ASP A 554 4.08 17.71 26.87
CA ASP A 554 2.86 16.90 26.83
C ASP A 554 1.60 17.71 26.49
N GLN A 555 1.46 18.91 27.08
CA GLN A 555 0.37 19.84 26.76
C GLN A 555 0.39 20.30 25.30
N LYS A 556 1.53 20.24 24.61
CA LYS A 556 1.66 20.57 23.19
C LYS A 556 1.51 19.36 22.28
N ILE A 557 2.12 18.23 22.65
CA ILE A 557 2.12 16.99 21.86
C ILE A 557 0.72 16.41 21.75
N ALA A 558 -0.06 16.37 22.84
CA ALA A 558 -1.38 15.73 22.82
C ALA A 558 -2.36 16.40 21.83
N PRO A 559 -2.57 17.73 21.84
CA PRO A 559 -3.40 18.40 20.83
C PRO A 559 -2.85 18.26 19.40
N MET A 560 -1.51 18.25 19.23
CA MET A 560 -0.91 18.05 17.91
C MET A 560 -1.17 16.64 17.37
N LEU A 561 -1.14 15.61 18.22
CA LEU A 561 -1.49 14.24 17.82
C LEU A 561 -2.97 14.13 17.40
N GLU A 562 -3.87 14.81 18.11
CA GLU A 562 -5.29 14.85 17.74
C GLU A 562 -5.50 15.56 16.40
N ALA A 563 -4.94 16.75 16.23
CA ALA A 563 -5.04 17.54 15.01
C ALA A 563 -4.43 16.83 13.78
N ASP A 564 -3.34 16.08 13.96
CA ASP A 564 -2.75 15.26 12.89
C ASP A 564 -3.72 14.18 12.42
N GLY A 565 -4.47 13.57 13.35
CA GLY A 565 -5.49 12.56 13.04
C GLY A 565 -6.72 13.11 12.30
N GLU A 566 -7.05 14.40 12.47
CA GLU A 566 -8.21 15.05 11.84
C GLU A 566 -8.07 15.24 10.33
N LEU A 567 -6.84 15.21 9.80
CA LEU A 567 -6.57 15.26 8.35
C LEU A 567 -6.93 13.94 7.64
N PHE A 568 -7.14 12.88 8.42
CA PHE A 568 -7.60 11.57 7.97
C PHE A 568 -9.07 11.39 8.36
N ASN A 569 -9.51 10.17 8.67
CA ASN A 569 -10.81 9.99 9.29
C ASN A 569 -10.80 10.55 10.72
N LYS A 570 -11.72 11.45 11.05
CA LYS A 570 -11.75 12.14 12.36
C LYS A 570 -11.85 11.18 13.56
N ARG A 571 -12.57 10.06 13.41
CA ARG A 571 -12.78 9.09 14.51
C ARG A 571 -11.60 8.13 14.62
N TRP A 572 -11.13 7.63 13.49
CA TRP A 572 -10.21 6.50 13.45
C TRP A 572 -8.76 6.89 13.15
N GLY A 573 -8.51 8.08 12.60
CA GLY A 573 -7.21 8.55 12.12
C GLY A 573 -6.79 7.82 10.84
N TYR A 574 -5.50 7.52 10.73
CA TYR A 574 -4.86 6.80 9.63
C TYR A 574 -5.57 5.49 9.24
N LEU A 575 -5.47 5.07 7.99
CA LEU A 575 -5.85 3.72 7.58
C LEU A 575 -4.72 2.72 7.90
N SER A 576 -3.49 3.06 7.54
CA SER A 576 -2.31 2.20 7.63
C SER A 576 -1.69 2.12 9.03
N ARG A 577 -2.09 3.00 9.96
CA ARG A 577 -1.47 3.12 11.29
C ARG A 577 -2.48 3.06 12.43
N ALA A 578 -2.06 2.49 13.55
CA ALA A 578 -2.80 2.50 14.81
C ALA A 578 -1.97 3.28 15.85
N GLY A 579 -2.08 4.61 15.80
CA GLY A 579 -1.18 5.54 16.49
C GLY A 579 -0.19 6.18 15.51
N LEU A 580 0.88 6.78 16.04
CA LEU A 580 1.85 7.52 15.22
C LEU A 580 2.84 6.57 14.49
N TRP A 581 3.32 5.55 15.19
CA TRP A 581 4.43 4.70 14.75
C TRP A 581 4.02 3.28 14.36
N ASP A 582 3.02 2.72 15.04
CA ASP A 582 2.62 1.33 14.82
C ASP A 582 1.72 1.18 13.60
N LYS A 583 2.01 0.13 12.81
CA LYS A 583 1.15 -0.31 11.71
C LYS A 583 -0.20 -0.76 12.28
N SER A 584 -1.28 -0.46 11.54
CA SER A 584 -2.62 -0.96 11.88
C SER A 584 -2.70 -2.48 11.68
N HIS A 585 -3.71 -3.10 12.30
CA HIS A 585 -3.99 -4.51 12.05
C HIS A 585 -4.26 -4.78 10.56
N LEU A 586 -4.92 -3.85 9.87
CA LEU A 586 -5.10 -3.87 8.41
C LEU A 586 -3.76 -3.96 7.68
N MET A 587 -2.85 -3.03 7.95
CA MET A 587 -1.55 -3.00 7.27
C MET A 587 -0.73 -4.27 7.54
N ARG A 588 -0.85 -4.88 8.73
CA ARG A 588 -0.30 -6.22 8.99
C ARG A 588 -0.89 -7.27 8.05
N GLN A 589 -2.20 -7.28 7.80
CA GLN A 589 -2.81 -8.23 6.87
C GLN A 589 -2.35 -7.98 5.44
N ILE A 590 -2.28 -6.71 5.01
CA ILE A 590 -1.77 -6.33 3.68
C ILE A 590 -0.35 -6.87 3.49
N GLU A 591 0.58 -6.54 4.39
CA GLU A 591 1.98 -6.99 4.28
C GLU A 591 2.11 -8.52 4.38
N LYS A 592 1.26 -9.16 5.19
CA LYS A 592 1.25 -10.61 5.32
C LYS A 592 0.82 -11.30 4.03
N TYR A 593 -0.19 -10.79 3.33
CA TYR A 593 -0.78 -11.51 2.21
C TYR A 593 -0.41 -10.92 0.85
N ALA A 594 -0.50 -9.61 0.64
CA ALA A 594 -0.21 -8.99 -0.65
C ALA A 594 1.30 -8.97 -0.94
N ASP A 595 1.71 -9.28 -2.17
CA ASP A 595 3.09 -9.03 -2.62
C ASP A 595 3.27 -7.55 -2.94
N ILE A 596 2.31 -6.99 -3.65
CA ILE A 596 2.19 -5.56 -3.92
C ILE A 596 0.79 -5.06 -3.56
N TYR A 597 0.63 -3.77 -3.32
CA TYR A 597 -0.68 -3.15 -3.13
C TYR A 597 -0.68 -1.75 -3.73
N THR A 598 -1.84 -1.30 -4.16
CA THR A 598 -2.00 -0.01 -4.84
C THR A 598 -3.44 0.46 -4.77
N SER A 599 -3.72 1.70 -5.15
CA SER A 599 -5.07 2.28 -5.10
C SER A 599 -5.99 1.80 -6.22
N ARG A 600 -5.45 1.55 -7.43
CA ARG A 600 -6.21 1.16 -8.63
C ARG A 600 -5.41 0.23 -9.53
N VAL A 601 -6.09 -0.52 -10.38
CA VAL A 601 -5.43 -1.34 -11.42
C VAL A 601 -4.84 -0.47 -12.53
N SER A 602 -5.43 0.69 -12.84
CA SER A 602 -4.89 1.66 -13.80
C SER A 602 -3.46 2.12 -13.47
N ASN A 603 -3.06 2.08 -12.19
CA ASN A 603 -1.69 2.43 -11.78
C ASN A 603 -0.62 1.54 -12.42
N PHE A 604 -0.97 0.34 -12.92
CA PHE A 604 -0.05 -0.48 -13.71
C PHE A 604 0.36 0.20 -15.02
N LEU A 605 -0.43 1.12 -15.57
CA LEU A 605 -0.11 1.88 -16.78
C LEU A 605 1.16 2.72 -16.64
N HIS A 606 1.49 3.14 -15.42
CA HIS A 606 2.70 3.92 -15.14
C HIS A 606 3.97 3.06 -15.05
N TYR A 607 3.84 1.74 -15.22
CA TYR A 607 4.94 0.80 -15.19
C TYR A 607 4.91 -0.07 -16.44
N THR A 608 6.08 -0.50 -16.90
CA THR A 608 6.12 -1.50 -17.97
C THR A 608 5.51 -2.83 -17.49
N PRO A 609 4.79 -3.58 -18.35
CA PRO A 609 4.36 -4.96 -18.05
C PRO A 609 5.50 -5.94 -17.73
N PHE A 610 6.75 -5.50 -17.85
CA PHE A 610 7.97 -6.24 -17.53
C PHE A 610 8.66 -5.72 -16.25
N MET A 611 7.97 -4.92 -15.44
CA MET A 611 8.53 -4.22 -14.28
C MET A 611 9.04 -5.19 -13.20
N TYR A 612 10.18 -4.83 -12.61
CA TYR A 612 10.74 -5.49 -11.43
C TYR A 612 10.47 -4.65 -10.18
N PHE A 613 9.48 -5.06 -9.39
CA PHE A 613 9.13 -4.42 -8.14
C PHE A 613 10.01 -4.96 -7.01
N ARG A 614 10.79 -4.09 -6.37
CA ARG A 614 11.64 -4.43 -5.22
C ARG A 614 10.93 -4.11 -3.92
N SER A 615 11.02 -5.01 -2.94
CA SER A 615 10.56 -4.72 -1.59
C SER A 615 11.32 -3.53 -1.01
N GLN A 616 10.61 -2.63 -0.33
CA GLN A 616 11.23 -1.51 0.38
C GLN A 616 12.02 -2.00 1.59
N GLU A 617 13.10 -1.31 1.92
CA GLU A 617 13.90 -1.55 3.12
C GLU A 617 12.99 -1.50 4.37
N GLN A 618 13.06 -2.55 5.20
CA GLN A 618 12.37 -2.60 6.47
C GLN A 618 13.37 -2.32 7.57
N THR A 619 13.24 -1.19 8.27
CA THR A 619 14.09 -0.87 9.41
C THR A 619 13.72 -1.76 10.60
N LEU A 620 14.68 -2.55 11.09
CA LEU A 620 14.58 -3.26 12.36
C LEU A 620 14.93 -2.31 13.52
N ALA A 621 14.45 -2.63 14.72
CA ALA A 621 14.68 -1.78 15.89
C ALA A 621 16.18 -1.60 16.22
N HIS A 622 17.06 -2.51 15.78
CA HIS A 622 18.51 -2.43 15.96
C HIS A 622 19.26 -1.80 14.78
N ASP A 623 18.57 -1.46 13.68
CA ASP A 623 19.18 -0.84 12.48
C ASP A 623 19.46 0.67 12.66
N ALA A 624 19.24 1.19 13.87
CA ALA A 624 19.40 2.61 14.19
C ALA A 624 20.81 3.17 13.89
N HIS A 625 21.83 2.32 13.78
CA HIS A 625 23.18 2.72 13.37
C HIS A 625 23.27 3.14 11.89
N SER A 626 22.44 2.60 11.01
CA SER A 626 22.48 2.88 9.56
C SER A 626 21.96 4.28 9.21
N TYR A 627 21.16 4.90 10.09
CA TYR A 627 20.53 6.21 9.87
C TYR A 627 20.93 7.27 10.89
N SER A 628 21.75 6.92 11.89
CA SER A 628 22.30 7.84 12.88
C SER A 628 23.72 8.26 12.49
N SER A 629 23.86 9.02 11.40
CA SER A 629 24.88 10.05 11.37
C SER A 629 24.45 11.13 12.38
N ARG A 630 24.78 10.88 13.65
CA ARG A 630 24.85 11.95 14.64
C ARG A 630 25.95 12.89 14.14
N GLU A 631 25.59 13.89 13.35
CA GLU A 631 26.39 15.10 13.19
C GLU A 631 26.40 15.82 14.54
N ILE A 632 27.19 15.29 15.47
CA ILE A 632 27.62 16.02 16.65
C ILE A 632 28.92 16.67 16.24
N ASN A 633 28.84 17.96 15.90
CA ASN A 633 29.98 18.87 15.75
C ASN A 633 31.04 18.49 14.70
N GLY A 634 30.65 18.30 13.43
CA GLY A 634 31.56 18.49 12.30
C GLY A 634 32.89 17.71 12.31
N VAL A 635 32.95 16.57 13.02
CA VAL A 635 34.08 15.65 12.97
C VAL A 635 33.50 14.25 12.79
N ALA A 636 33.71 13.70 11.59
CA ALA A 636 33.51 12.28 11.35
C ALA A 636 34.39 11.52 12.35
N VAL A 637 33.76 10.76 13.25
CA VAL A 637 34.49 9.76 14.05
C VAL A 637 34.82 8.65 13.07
N GLY A 638 36.07 8.67 12.58
CA GLY A 638 36.60 7.64 11.70
C GLY A 638 36.57 6.28 12.37
N ASP A 639 36.44 5.27 11.51
CA ASP A 639 36.57 3.86 11.82
C ASP A 639 37.69 3.59 12.82
N VAL A 640 37.35 2.92 13.91
CA VAL A 640 38.33 2.21 14.73
C VAL A 640 37.95 0.74 14.77
N ARG A 641 38.50 0.04 13.76
CA ARG A 641 38.82 -1.38 13.61
C ARG A 641 37.71 -2.42 13.58
#